data_AF-A0A1D6LWQ2-F1
#
_entry.id   AF-A0A1D6LWQ2-F1
#
_cell.length_a   1.000
_cell.length_b   1.000
_cell.length_c   1.000
_cell.angle_alpha   90.00
_cell.angle_beta   90.00
_cell.angle_gamma   90.00
#
_symmetry.space_group_name_H-M   'P 1'
#
loop_
_entity.id
_entity.type
_entity.pdbx_description
1 polymer ?
#
loop_
_entity_poly.entity_id
_entity_poly.type
_entity_poly.pdbx_seq_one_letter_code
_entity_poly.pdbx_strand_id
1 'polypeptide(L)'
;MSLTAAPVAFIGLDELSVELAASFLRSGACVRSFTPEAERSPSAALAELNGLLQCASPVEAARDAALVVVLSDAGGVDELFFGVEGIAKGLCAGSIVLIHSTLLPSQLEKLEQELTDQKKDVFLLDGYIFTGLSDELKQQIIIVASGRQDIAEKASKFFHGLYKTIYFAEGEFCTSRKIRMVNDLLEGIHFVASIEAMYLGVRAGIHPTIIYDIISNAAGSSRIFVELVPKLLSEDPLLIDFLKSTRKKASHVMDMSKSVTFPLPLLGVAYQQLVHGSSAVTGDGSASPLKVWEASFGVNIVDAAGEQIYDASKLADQLVAESKAAKRIGFIGLGAMGFGMASHLLKSGFCVVAYDVYKPTMARFADLGGSTKGSPEEIAKDVEILIIMVANESQADSVLFGNAGAVPVLSAGTSVILSSTVSPGFVIHLNRRLEAECRQIKLVDAPVSGGVKRAADGTLTIMTSGTDEALHCTGSVLSALSEKLYVIKGGCGAASSVKMVNQLLAGVHIASAAEAMSFAARLNLRTRRVFEIMQHARGYSWMFGNRVPHMLDNDYTPYSAVDIFVKDLGIVSCESSNSRIPVHVSSIAHQLFISGSASGWGRYDDAAVVKVYETLTGVKVEGKAPMLSKEDVLQSLPSEWPEDPIDNLVPIASHSSKKFLVVLDDDPTGTQTVHDIEVLTEWPVEALVEQFLKLPTCFFILTNSRSMTADKAMLLVQTICKNLKAAAEKVPGVSYTIVLRGDSTLRGHFPEEADAAVSVLGEMDAWIICPFFLQGGRYTINDIHYVADSDRLIPAGETEFAKDAVFGYKSSNLRQWVEEKTKGRVLENQVSTISITLLRKQGPTAVCEHLCSLEKGSVCIVNAASDRDMAVFASGMIQAELKGKRFLCRTAASFVSARIGIKPKPPICPNDLGLKRALTGGLIIVGSYVPKTTKQVDELRSQFGQSLRVIEGWAWVPLDLPEHPLMGLAIPNCSI
;
A
#
# COMPACT_ATOMS: atom_id res chain seq x y z
N MET A 1 18.33 -0.73 31.58
CA MET A 1 18.06 -1.67 32.70
C MET A 1 17.83 -3.04 32.10
N SER A 2 18.24 -4.12 32.77
CA SER A 2 18.03 -5.49 32.28
C SER A 2 16.57 -5.95 32.48
N LEU A 3 16.05 -6.70 31.51
CA LEU A 3 14.68 -7.26 31.52
C LEU A 3 14.56 -8.59 32.31
N THR A 4 15.66 -9.04 32.91
CA THR A 4 15.91 -10.45 33.26
C THR A 4 15.56 -10.80 34.71
N ALA A 5 14.37 -10.45 35.17
CA ALA A 5 13.93 -10.70 36.56
C ALA A 5 12.53 -11.33 36.68
N ALA A 6 11.57 -10.95 35.83
CA ALA A 6 10.23 -11.52 35.81
C ALA A 6 10.12 -12.65 34.77
N PRO A 7 9.34 -13.72 35.04
CA PRO A 7 9.14 -14.81 34.10
C PRO A 7 8.20 -14.43 32.95
N VAL A 8 8.34 -15.17 31.84
CA VAL A 8 7.39 -15.21 30.72
C VAL A 8 6.62 -16.53 30.81
N ALA A 9 5.29 -16.48 30.65
CA ALA A 9 4.43 -17.66 30.73
C ALA A 9 3.75 -17.96 29.40
N PHE A 10 3.59 -19.25 29.09
CA PHE A 10 2.84 -19.75 27.94
C PHE A 10 1.67 -20.61 28.42
N ILE A 11 0.46 -20.30 27.98
CA ILE A 11 -0.77 -21.02 28.32
C ILE A 11 -1.35 -21.58 27.03
N GLY A 12 -1.47 -22.90 26.93
CA GLY A 12 -1.60 -23.60 25.64
C GLY A 12 -0.25 -23.69 24.94
N LEU A 13 0.00 -24.80 24.22
CA LEU A 13 1.26 -25.04 23.51
C LEU A 13 1.05 -25.78 22.19
N ASP A 14 1.46 -25.14 21.11
CA ASP A 14 1.55 -25.62 19.72
C ASP A 14 2.99 -25.51 19.20
N GLU A 15 3.26 -25.92 17.96
CA GLU A 15 4.63 -25.88 17.39
C GLU A 15 5.24 -24.46 17.37
N LEU A 16 4.43 -23.46 17.06
CA LEU A 16 4.85 -22.06 16.94
C LEU A 16 5.18 -21.43 18.30
N SER A 17 4.42 -21.75 19.34
CA SER A 17 4.69 -21.29 20.71
C SER A 17 5.82 -22.07 21.38
N VAL A 18 6.05 -23.33 21.01
CA VAL A 18 7.28 -24.07 21.37
C VAL A 18 8.50 -23.36 20.76
N GLU A 19 8.45 -22.92 19.51
CA GLU A 19 9.51 -22.11 18.90
C GLU A 19 9.69 -20.73 19.59
N LEU A 20 8.58 -20.07 19.95
CA LEU A 20 8.57 -18.79 20.66
C LEU A 20 9.16 -18.89 22.08
N ALA A 21 8.75 -19.91 22.84
CA ALA A 21 9.29 -20.22 24.17
C ALA A 21 10.78 -20.58 24.10
N ALA A 22 11.20 -21.37 23.10
CA ALA A 22 12.60 -21.69 22.86
C ALA A 22 13.46 -20.43 22.59
N SER A 23 12.91 -19.42 21.91
CA SER A 23 13.60 -18.13 21.72
C SER A 23 13.76 -17.35 23.03
N PHE A 24 12.71 -17.27 23.86
CA PHE A 24 12.82 -16.64 25.18
C PHE A 24 13.88 -17.34 26.06
N LEU A 25 13.91 -18.68 26.08
CA LEU A 25 14.96 -19.44 26.75
C LEU A 25 16.36 -19.12 26.20
N ARG A 26 16.52 -19.00 24.88
CA ARG A 26 17.79 -18.59 24.23
C ARG A 26 18.25 -17.18 24.63
N SER A 27 17.35 -16.27 24.99
CA SER A 27 17.72 -14.95 25.57
C SER A 27 18.03 -14.98 27.07
N GLY A 28 17.93 -16.12 27.74
CA GLY A 28 18.10 -16.24 29.18
C GLY A 28 16.90 -15.77 30.01
N ALA A 29 15.71 -15.70 29.42
CA ALA A 29 14.48 -15.44 30.16
C ALA A 29 14.03 -16.71 30.91
N CYS A 30 13.44 -16.54 32.09
CA CYS A 30 12.78 -17.62 32.81
C CYS A 30 11.42 -17.90 32.15
N VAL A 31 11.22 -19.09 31.57
CA VAL A 31 9.99 -19.43 30.84
C VAL A 31 9.21 -20.53 31.57
N ARG A 32 7.91 -20.29 31.76
CA ARG A 32 6.95 -21.26 32.30
C ARG A 32 5.91 -21.65 31.25
N SER A 33 5.33 -22.84 31.39
CA SER A 33 4.24 -23.28 30.53
C SER A 33 3.16 -24.08 31.26
N PHE A 34 1.92 -23.96 30.81
CA PHE A 34 0.80 -24.83 31.18
C PHE A 34 0.05 -25.26 29.91
N THR A 35 -0.27 -26.55 29.79
CA THR A 35 -1.04 -27.12 28.67
C THR A 35 -2.35 -27.71 29.20
N PRO A 36 -3.53 -27.21 28.76
CA PRO A 36 -4.82 -27.80 29.11
C PRO A 36 -4.91 -29.29 28.79
N GLU A 37 -5.64 -30.07 29.60
CA GLU A 37 -5.73 -31.52 29.41
C GLU A 37 -6.35 -31.92 28.06
N ALA A 38 -7.23 -31.06 27.51
CA ALA A 38 -7.85 -31.24 26.20
C ALA A 38 -6.91 -31.01 25.01
N GLU A 39 -5.72 -30.41 25.25
CA GLU A 39 -4.71 -30.10 24.23
C GLU A 39 -3.49 -31.06 24.33
N ARG A 40 -3.60 -32.16 25.08
CA ARG A 40 -2.51 -33.14 25.28
C ARG A 40 -2.27 -34.07 24.08
N SER A 41 -1.74 -33.50 23.00
CA SER A 41 -0.87 -34.21 22.07
C SER A 41 0.56 -33.66 22.20
N PRO A 42 1.37 -34.13 23.18
CA PRO A 42 2.69 -33.57 23.42
C PRO A 42 3.62 -33.87 22.24
N SER A 43 4.09 -32.83 21.55
CA SER A 43 5.21 -32.98 20.61
C SER A 43 6.48 -33.33 21.39
N ALA A 44 7.31 -34.22 20.84
CA ALA A 44 8.54 -34.64 21.51
C ALA A 44 9.48 -33.46 21.83
N ALA A 45 9.46 -32.42 20.99
CA ALA A 45 10.21 -31.18 21.15
C ALA A 45 9.99 -30.47 22.50
N LEU A 46 8.82 -30.63 23.15
CA LEU A 46 8.56 -30.05 24.47
C LEU A 46 9.43 -30.65 25.59
N ALA A 47 9.87 -31.90 25.44
CA ALA A 47 10.80 -32.55 26.36
C ALA A 47 12.27 -32.15 26.12
N GLU A 48 12.58 -31.54 24.98
CA GLU A 48 13.95 -31.15 24.58
C GLU A 48 14.31 -29.71 24.98
N LEU A 49 13.32 -28.89 25.36
CA LEU A 49 13.51 -27.51 25.82
C LEU A 49 14.04 -27.43 27.26
N ASN A 50 15.32 -27.75 27.43
CA ASN A 50 16.08 -27.54 28.67
C ASN A 50 15.87 -26.12 29.22
N GLY A 51 15.29 -26.03 30.43
CA GLY A 51 15.01 -24.76 31.11
C GLY A 51 13.54 -24.33 31.10
N LEU A 52 12.67 -24.99 30.33
CA LEU A 52 11.22 -24.75 30.38
C LEU A 52 10.63 -25.34 31.68
N LEU A 53 9.92 -24.50 32.45
CA LEU A 53 9.23 -24.93 33.68
C LEU A 53 7.76 -25.25 33.38
N GLN A 54 7.40 -26.53 33.31
CA GLN A 54 5.99 -26.95 33.25
C GLN A 54 5.33 -26.77 34.62
N CYS A 55 4.17 -26.10 34.63
CA CYS A 55 3.36 -25.83 35.81
C CYS A 55 2.12 -26.74 35.85
N ALA A 56 1.59 -26.99 37.05
CA ALA A 56 0.43 -27.84 37.26
C ALA A 56 -0.91 -27.15 36.93
N SER A 57 -0.98 -25.82 37.00
CA SER A 57 -2.20 -25.05 36.72
C SER A 57 -1.90 -23.68 36.08
N PRO A 58 -2.88 -23.05 35.37
CA PRO A 58 -2.61 -21.81 34.64
C PRO A 58 -2.34 -20.61 35.56
N VAL A 59 -2.95 -20.57 36.76
CA VAL A 59 -2.61 -19.61 37.83
C VAL A 59 -1.17 -19.75 38.34
N GLU A 60 -0.58 -20.94 38.29
CA GLU A 60 0.84 -21.14 38.67
C GLU A 60 1.78 -20.64 37.56
N ALA A 61 1.51 -20.99 36.30
CA ALA A 61 2.29 -20.50 35.16
C ALA A 61 2.29 -18.96 35.10
N ALA A 62 1.13 -18.34 35.22
CA ALA A 62 0.95 -16.88 35.16
C ALA A 62 1.44 -16.11 36.39
N ARG A 63 1.83 -16.79 37.49
CA ARG A 63 2.16 -16.15 38.78
C ARG A 63 3.35 -15.19 38.68
N ASP A 64 3.12 -13.91 38.93
CA ASP A 64 4.13 -12.84 38.83
C ASP A 64 4.76 -12.70 37.44
N ALA A 65 4.13 -13.25 36.39
CA ALA A 65 4.63 -13.17 35.03
C ALA A 65 4.40 -11.78 34.43
N ALA A 66 5.45 -11.18 33.86
CA ALA A 66 5.37 -9.85 33.26
C ALA A 66 4.81 -9.90 31.82
N LEU A 67 4.97 -11.04 31.15
CA LEU A 67 4.32 -11.37 29.88
C LEU A 67 3.69 -12.77 29.98
N VAL A 68 2.40 -12.88 29.63
CA VAL A 68 1.68 -14.16 29.48
C VAL A 68 1.18 -14.27 28.05
N VAL A 69 1.69 -15.23 27.29
CA VAL A 69 1.19 -15.58 25.96
C VAL A 69 0.12 -16.65 26.14
N VAL A 70 -1.09 -16.40 25.65
CA VAL A 70 -2.23 -17.33 25.77
C VAL A 70 -2.67 -17.76 24.38
N LEU A 71 -2.63 -19.07 24.17
CA LEU A 71 -3.19 -19.78 23.03
C LEU A 71 -4.45 -20.48 23.55
N SER A 72 -5.59 -20.30 22.88
CA SER A 72 -6.80 -21.06 23.26
C SER A 72 -7.84 -21.06 22.14
N ASP A 73 -8.30 -22.24 21.74
CA ASP A 73 -9.00 -22.42 20.47
C ASP A 73 -10.55 -22.35 20.58
N ALA A 74 -11.01 -21.37 21.35
CA ALA A 74 -12.40 -20.97 21.58
C ALA A 74 -13.29 -21.94 22.39
N GLY A 75 -12.69 -22.85 23.17
CA GLY A 75 -13.38 -23.63 24.21
C GLY A 75 -12.95 -23.21 25.61
N GLY A 76 -13.88 -22.66 26.42
CA GLY A 76 -13.65 -22.43 27.84
C GLY A 76 -12.70 -21.27 28.23
N VAL A 77 -12.54 -20.25 27.38
CA VAL A 77 -11.65 -19.10 27.67
C VAL A 77 -12.03 -18.38 28.97
N ASP A 78 -13.33 -18.18 29.23
CA ASP A 78 -13.82 -17.56 30.47
C ASP A 78 -13.42 -18.37 31.72
N GLU A 79 -13.41 -19.72 31.65
CA GLU A 79 -12.92 -20.59 32.73
C GLU A 79 -11.37 -20.56 32.81
N LEU A 80 -10.67 -20.53 31.68
CA LEU A 80 -9.21 -20.41 31.64
C LEU A 80 -8.72 -19.10 32.27
N PHE A 81 -9.47 -17.99 32.15
CA PHE A 81 -9.13 -16.70 32.74
C PHE A 81 -9.65 -16.52 34.17
N PHE A 82 -10.92 -16.85 34.43
CA PHE A 82 -11.62 -16.48 35.67
C PHE A 82 -12.08 -17.68 36.53
N GLY A 83 -11.95 -18.90 36.00
CA GLY A 83 -12.27 -20.16 36.66
C GLY A 83 -11.47 -20.44 37.93
N VAL A 84 -11.69 -21.59 38.58
CA VAL A 84 -11.18 -21.86 39.94
C VAL A 84 -9.67 -21.60 40.07
N GLU A 85 -8.88 -22.04 39.09
CA GLU A 85 -7.44 -21.81 38.95
C GLU A 85 -7.06 -20.93 37.74
N GLY A 86 -7.96 -20.03 37.32
CA GLY A 86 -7.79 -19.21 36.12
C GLY A 86 -6.66 -18.19 36.18
N ILE A 87 -6.12 -17.85 34.99
CA ILE A 87 -4.95 -16.97 34.76
C ILE A 87 -5.02 -15.69 35.58
N ALA A 88 -6.17 -15.01 35.62
CA ALA A 88 -6.31 -13.68 36.22
C ALA A 88 -5.92 -13.63 37.71
N LYS A 89 -5.99 -14.76 38.41
CA LYS A 89 -5.55 -14.88 39.83
C LYS A 89 -4.04 -14.77 39.99
N GLY A 90 -3.25 -15.20 38.99
CA GLY A 90 -1.77 -15.17 39.03
C GLY A 90 -1.15 -13.86 38.58
N LEU A 91 -1.87 -13.06 37.77
CA LEU A 91 -1.37 -11.80 37.20
C LEU A 91 -1.15 -10.72 38.28
N CYS A 92 -0.02 -10.02 38.20
CA CYS A 92 0.33 -8.90 39.06
C CYS A 92 0.10 -7.55 38.34
N ALA A 93 0.24 -6.44 39.06
CA ALA A 93 0.13 -5.11 38.48
C ALA A 93 1.30 -4.87 37.49
N GLY A 94 0.97 -4.51 36.25
CA GLY A 94 1.92 -4.37 35.14
C GLY A 94 2.04 -5.58 34.22
N SER A 95 1.42 -6.74 34.53
CA SER A 95 1.40 -7.90 33.65
C SER A 95 0.76 -7.59 32.30
N ILE A 96 1.42 -7.99 31.21
CA ILE A 96 0.90 -7.95 29.85
C ILE A 96 0.44 -9.35 29.44
N VAL A 97 -0.77 -9.47 28.89
CA VAL A 97 -1.33 -10.71 28.35
C VAL A 97 -1.48 -10.56 26.84
N LEU A 98 -0.85 -11.43 26.06
CA LEU A 98 -0.94 -11.48 24.60
C LEU A 98 -1.77 -12.70 24.19
N ILE A 99 -2.97 -12.48 23.65
CA ILE A 99 -3.89 -13.57 23.26
C ILE A 99 -3.79 -13.87 21.77
N HIS A 100 -3.38 -15.09 21.45
CA HIS A 100 -3.53 -15.69 20.12
C HIS A 100 -4.68 -16.70 20.14
N SER A 101 -5.73 -16.49 19.34
CA SER A 101 -6.91 -17.38 19.36
C SER A 101 -7.81 -17.25 18.13
N THR A 102 -8.77 -18.16 17.99
CA THR A 102 -9.83 -18.11 16.97
C THR A 102 -11.12 -17.40 17.40
N LEU A 103 -11.18 -16.83 18.61
CA LEU A 103 -12.33 -16.05 19.12
C LEU A 103 -12.78 -14.94 18.16
N LEU A 104 -14.05 -14.54 18.24
CA LEU A 104 -14.59 -13.33 17.60
C LEU A 104 -14.17 -12.06 18.37
N PRO A 105 -14.04 -10.89 17.71
CA PRO A 105 -13.68 -9.62 18.36
C PRO A 105 -14.54 -9.28 19.59
N SER A 106 -15.87 -9.41 19.50
CA SER A 106 -16.79 -9.14 20.60
C SER A 106 -16.61 -10.04 21.84
N GLN A 107 -16.04 -11.24 21.67
CA GLN A 107 -15.67 -12.11 22.80
C GLN A 107 -14.36 -11.65 23.45
N LEU A 108 -13.43 -11.11 22.66
CA LEU A 108 -12.17 -10.57 23.17
C LEU A 108 -12.37 -9.20 23.83
N GLU A 109 -13.27 -8.37 23.30
CA GLU A 109 -13.71 -7.09 23.90
C GLU A 109 -14.39 -7.33 25.26
N LYS A 110 -15.28 -8.33 25.36
CA LYS A 110 -15.83 -8.80 26.64
C LYS A 110 -14.71 -9.19 27.63
N LEU A 111 -13.71 -9.94 27.16
CA LEU A 111 -12.59 -10.38 27.98
C LEU A 111 -11.68 -9.22 28.42
N GLU A 112 -11.44 -8.21 27.57
CA GLU A 112 -10.74 -6.98 27.95
C GLU A 112 -11.49 -6.24 29.06
N GLN A 113 -12.81 -6.10 28.93
CA GLN A 113 -13.65 -5.44 29.93
C GLN A 113 -13.65 -6.20 31.27
N GLU A 114 -13.97 -7.50 31.28
CA GLU A 114 -14.02 -8.30 32.50
C GLU A 114 -12.67 -8.41 33.22
N LEU A 115 -11.56 -8.42 32.46
CA LEU A 115 -10.21 -8.40 33.02
C LEU A 115 -9.87 -7.03 33.60
N THR A 116 -10.24 -5.93 32.93
CA THR A 116 -10.04 -4.55 33.40
C THR A 116 -10.83 -4.26 34.69
N ASP A 117 -12.09 -4.71 34.76
CA ASP A 117 -12.95 -4.54 35.94
C ASP A 117 -12.42 -5.28 37.17
N GLN A 118 -11.82 -6.47 36.98
CA GLN A 118 -11.21 -7.26 38.06
C GLN A 118 -9.77 -6.82 38.42
N LYS A 119 -8.99 -6.35 37.46
CA LYS A 119 -7.53 -6.10 37.56
C LYS A 119 -7.13 -4.85 36.77
N LYS A 120 -7.37 -3.65 37.34
CA LYS A 120 -7.15 -2.35 36.68
C LYS A 120 -5.74 -2.08 36.11
N ASP A 121 -4.72 -2.75 36.64
CA ASP A 121 -3.31 -2.62 36.21
C ASP A 121 -2.81 -3.83 35.38
N VAL A 122 -3.71 -4.66 34.85
CA VAL A 122 -3.38 -5.71 33.87
C VAL A 122 -3.67 -5.22 32.46
N PHE A 123 -2.82 -5.59 31.50
CA PHE A 123 -2.86 -5.08 30.14
C PHE A 123 -3.09 -6.20 29.12
N LEU A 124 -4.09 -6.04 28.25
CA LEU A 124 -4.42 -7.01 27.21
C LEU A 124 -3.90 -6.56 25.84
N LEU A 125 -3.43 -7.52 25.03
CA LEU A 125 -3.07 -7.36 23.63
C LEU A 125 -3.68 -8.51 22.81
N ASP A 126 -4.28 -8.17 21.69
CA ASP A 126 -4.67 -9.14 20.66
C ASP A 126 -3.44 -9.49 19.82
N GLY A 127 -3.25 -10.78 19.50
CA GLY A 127 -2.06 -11.28 18.81
C GLY A 127 -2.39 -12.21 17.63
N TYR A 128 -1.97 -11.83 16.43
CA TYR A 128 -1.85 -12.74 15.30
C TYR A 128 -0.36 -13.06 15.10
N ILE A 129 0.02 -14.27 15.49
CA ILE A 129 1.39 -14.77 15.38
C ILE A 129 1.44 -15.83 14.28
N PHE A 130 2.47 -15.80 13.44
CA PHE A 130 2.71 -16.80 12.40
C PHE A 130 4.18 -16.86 12.00
N THR A 131 4.65 -17.99 11.47
CA THR A 131 6.01 -18.12 10.93
C THR A 131 6.10 -17.56 9.51
N GLY A 132 7.08 -16.70 9.26
CA GLY A 132 7.31 -16.06 7.96
C GLY A 132 7.74 -17.03 6.87
N LEU A 133 7.10 -16.94 5.70
CA LEU A 133 7.33 -17.83 4.55
C LEU A 133 8.05 -17.15 3.36
N SER A 134 8.18 -15.83 3.36
CA SER A 134 9.04 -15.06 2.45
C SER A 134 10.51 -15.40 2.66
N ASP A 135 11.33 -15.44 1.61
CA ASP A 135 12.73 -15.86 1.71
C ASP A 135 13.61 -14.96 2.61
N GLU A 136 13.23 -13.69 2.80
CA GLU A 136 13.88 -12.71 3.70
C GLU A 136 13.64 -13.00 5.20
N LEU A 137 12.45 -13.52 5.54
CA LEU A 137 11.98 -13.79 6.90
C LEU A 137 11.66 -15.29 7.12
N LYS A 138 12.26 -16.15 6.31
CA LYS A 138 11.99 -17.59 6.30
C LYS A 138 12.32 -18.20 7.66
N GLN A 139 11.35 -18.89 8.27
CA GLN A 139 11.48 -19.46 9.61
C GLN A 139 11.80 -18.41 10.70
N GLN A 140 11.29 -17.19 10.56
CA GLN A 140 11.24 -16.20 11.64
C GLN A 140 9.79 -16.01 12.09
N ILE A 141 9.54 -15.98 13.40
CA ILE A 141 8.20 -15.68 13.93
C ILE A 141 7.89 -14.20 13.71
N ILE A 142 6.73 -13.94 13.11
CA ILE A 142 6.15 -12.61 12.93
C ILE A 142 5.01 -12.45 13.92
N ILE A 143 5.07 -11.40 14.74
CA ILE A 143 4.04 -11.07 15.72
C ILE A 143 3.32 -9.80 15.25
N VAL A 144 2.05 -9.93 14.86
CA VAL A 144 1.15 -8.80 14.62
C VAL A 144 0.32 -8.58 15.88
N ALA A 145 0.43 -7.42 16.52
CA ALA A 145 -0.22 -7.15 17.80
C ALA A 145 -1.05 -5.86 17.78
N SER A 146 -2.18 -5.82 18.50
CA SER A 146 -3.01 -4.62 18.65
C SER A 146 -3.59 -4.43 20.06
N GLY A 147 -3.86 -3.17 20.40
CA GLY A 147 -4.19 -2.70 21.75
C GLY A 147 -3.62 -1.29 21.96
N ARG A 148 -3.69 -0.73 23.18
CA ARG A 148 -3.21 0.64 23.45
C ARG A 148 -1.71 0.79 23.14
N GLN A 149 -1.34 1.88 22.49
CA GLN A 149 0.04 2.12 22.03
C GLN A 149 1.06 2.08 23.19
N ASP A 150 0.72 2.60 24.36
CA ASP A 150 1.60 2.57 25.54
C ASP A 150 1.86 1.13 26.05
N ILE A 151 0.90 0.21 25.86
CA ILE A 151 1.05 -1.22 26.14
C ILE A 151 1.90 -1.87 25.04
N ALA A 152 1.63 -1.57 23.77
CA ALA A 152 2.41 -2.08 22.64
C ALA A 152 3.90 -1.73 22.78
N GLU A 153 4.23 -0.49 23.13
CA GLU A 153 5.59 -0.03 23.39
C GLU A 153 6.24 -0.71 24.62
N LYS A 154 5.47 -1.06 25.65
CA LYS A 154 5.97 -1.87 26.79
C LYS A 154 6.21 -3.32 26.36
N ALA A 155 5.28 -3.92 25.62
CA ALA A 155 5.35 -5.30 25.13
C ALA A 155 6.51 -5.50 24.14
N SER A 156 6.79 -4.52 23.28
CA SER A 156 7.90 -4.57 22.31
C SER A 156 9.23 -4.94 22.95
N LYS A 157 9.47 -4.49 24.20
CA LYS A 157 10.71 -4.68 24.96
C LYS A 157 10.99 -6.14 25.32
N PHE A 158 9.96 -6.99 25.42
CA PHE A 158 10.14 -8.43 25.65
C PHE A 158 10.63 -9.17 24.39
N PHE A 159 10.26 -8.67 23.21
CA PHE A 159 10.58 -9.29 21.92
C PHE A 159 11.78 -8.61 21.21
N HIS A 160 12.20 -7.43 21.70
CA HIS A 160 13.29 -6.65 21.13
C HIS A 160 14.63 -7.39 21.28
N GLY A 161 15.22 -7.77 20.13
CA GLY A 161 16.43 -8.59 20.08
C GLY A 161 16.18 -10.10 19.94
N LEU A 162 14.94 -10.57 20.12
CA LEU A 162 14.53 -11.95 19.76
C LEU A 162 14.11 -12.05 18.29
N TYR A 163 13.39 -11.04 17.78
CA TYR A 163 12.83 -11.04 16.44
C TYR A 163 13.12 -9.73 15.72
N LYS A 164 13.35 -9.80 14.39
CA LYS A 164 13.54 -8.62 13.53
C LYS A 164 12.24 -7.89 13.19
N THR A 165 11.10 -8.58 13.27
CA THR A 165 9.85 -8.13 12.63
C THR A 165 8.66 -8.29 13.59
N ILE A 166 8.42 -7.25 14.40
CA ILE A 166 7.19 -7.09 15.19
C ILE A 166 6.33 -6.04 14.49
N TYR A 167 5.07 -6.35 14.27
CA TYR A 167 4.13 -5.52 13.55
C TYR A 167 2.99 -5.08 14.47
N PHE A 168 3.24 -4.01 15.23
CA PHE A 168 2.13 -3.32 15.89
C PHE A 168 1.18 -2.76 14.84
N ALA A 169 -0.09 -3.15 14.94
CA ALA A 169 -1.15 -2.75 14.04
C ALA A 169 -1.84 -1.52 14.64
N GLU A 170 -1.56 -0.35 14.07
CA GLU A 170 -2.23 0.90 14.44
C GLU A 170 -3.74 0.79 14.19
N GLY A 171 -4.53 1.05 15.23
CA GLY A 171 -5.98 0.96 15.19
C GLY A 171 -6.57 0.65 16.57
N GLU A 172 -7.79 0.15 16.56
CA GLU A 172 -8.50 -0.33 17.74
C GLU A 172 -7.89 -1.64 18.27
N PHE A 173 -8.37 -2.09 19.43
CA PHE A 173 -8.22 -3.49 19.85
C PHE A 173 -8.83 -4.45 18.79
N CYS A 174 -8.46 -5.73 18.83
CA CYS A 174 -8.82 -6.75 17.83
C CYS A 174 -8.34 -6.51 16.38
N THR A 175 -7.53 -5.47 16.09
CA THR A 175 -7.06 -5.16 14.72
C THR A 175 -6.15 -6.24 14.14
N SER A 176 -5.26 -6.83 14.92
CA SER A 176 -4.40 -7.96 14.52
C SER A 176 -5.21 -9.20 14.09
N ARG A 177 -6.32 -9.48 14.78
CA ARG A 177 -7.28 -10.55 14.47
C ARG A 177 -8.13 -10.24 13.24
N LYS A 178 -8.58 -8.98 13.06
CA LYS A 178 -9.19 -8.53 11.80
C LYS A 178 -8.23 -8.78 10.61
N ILE A 179 -6.91 -8.56 10.78
CA ILE A 179 -5.89 -8.90 9.77
C ILE A 179 -5.76 -10.43 9.56
N ARG A 180 -5.74 -11.24 10.63
CA ARG A 180 -5.71 -12.71 10.55
C ARG A 180 -6.85 -13.27 9.69
N MET A 181 -8.04 -12.67 9.78
CA MET A 181 -9.22 -13.09 9.02
C MET A 181 -9.10 -12.82 7.51
N VAL A 182 -8.25 -11.87 7.09
CA VAL A 182 -7.89 -11.66 5.67
C VAL A 182 -6.95 -12.77 5.17
N ASN A 183 -6.02 -13.26 6.00
CA ASN A 183 -5.21 -14.43 5.69
C ASN A 183 -6.07 -15.71 5.60
N ASP A 184 -6.94 -15.95 6.60
CA ASP A 184 -7.84 -17.11 6.63
C ASP A 184 -8.73 -17.21 5.38
N LEU A 185 -9.21 -16.06 4.89
CA LEU A 185 -9.97 -15.94 3.65
C LEU A 185 -9.16 -16.42 2.43
N LEU A 186 -7.91 -15.95 2.31
CA LEU A 186 -7.02 -16.31 1.21
C LEU A 186 -6.63 -17.80 1.29
N GLU A 187 -6.31 -18.33 2.48
CA GLU A 187 -6.02 -19.76 2.68
C GLU A 187 -7.17 -20.65 2.15
N GLY A 188 -8.42 -20.33 2.52
CA GLY A 188 -9.60 -21.10 2.13
C GLY A 188 -9.87 -21.08 0.62
N ILE A 189 -9.75 -19.92 -0.02
CA ILE A 189 -9.94 -19.79 -1.48
C ILE A 189 -8.81 -20.50 -2.24
N HIS A 190 -7.54 -20.28 -1.85
CA HIS A 190 -6.39 -20.81 -2.58
C HIS A 190 -6.31 -22.33 -2.48
N PHE A 191 -6.76 -22.94 -1.38
CA PHE A 191 -6.81 -24.39 -1.23
C PHE A 191 -7.81 -25.03 -2.19
N VAL A 192 -9.06 -24.52 -2.23
CA VAL A 192 -10.08 -25.04 -3.16
C VAL A 192 -9.69 -24.76 -4.63
N ALA A 193 -9.09 -23.60 -4.91
CA ALA A 193 -8.57 -23.30 -6.24
C ALA A 193 -7.44 -24.28 -6.67
N SER A 194 -6.56 -24.67 -5.74
CA SER A 194 -5.52 -25.68 -5.98
C SER A 194 -6.13 -27.05 -6.32
N ILE A 195 -7.22 -27.44 -5.65
CA ILE A 195 -7.97 -28.65 -5.96
C ILE A 195 -8.58 -28.57 -7.37
N GLU A 196 -9.37 -27.52 -7.66
CA GLU A 196 -9.98 -27.31 -8.99
C GLU A 196 -8.95 -27.35 -10.12
N ALA A 197 -7.79 -26.71 -9.91
CA ALA A 197 -6.66 -26.70 -10.84
C ALA A 197 -6.08 -28.10 -11.11
N MET A 198 -5.75 -28.84 -10.04
CA MET A 198 -5.12 -30.15 -10.17
C MET A 198 -6.06 -31.18 -10.83
N TYR A 199 -7.33 -31.23 -10.42
CA TYR A 199 -8.30 -32.15 -11.02
C TYR A 199 -8.61 -31.81 -12.49
N LEU A 200 -8.66 -30.52 -12.87
CA LEU A 200 -8.80 -30.11 -14.27
C LEU A 200 -7.57 -30.51 -15.11
N GLY A 201 -6.36 -30.32 -14.59
CA GLY A 201 -5.13 -30.63 -15.33
C GLY A 201 -4.89 -32.12 -15.53
N VAL A 202 -5.18 -32.96 -14.53
CA VAL A 202 -5.11 -34.42 -14.67
C VAL A 202 -6.21 -34.92 -15.62
N ARG A 203 -7.42 -34.35 -15.58
CA ARG A 203 -8.46 -34.61 -16.59
C ARG A 203 -8.02 -34.26 -18.01
N ALA A 204 -7.22 -33.21 -18.16
CA ALA A 204 -6.62 -32.79 -19.44
C ALA A 204 -5.40 -33.63 -19.88
N GLY A 205 -5.12 -34.76 -19.20
CA GLY A 205 -4.06 -35.69 -19.55
C GLY A 205 -2.65 -35.29 -19.09
N ILE A 206 -2.53 -34.34 -18.16
CA ILE A 206 -1.23 -33.88 -17.65
C ILE A 206 -0.93 -34.57 -16.32
N HIS A 207 0.24 -35.21 -16.23
CA HIS A 207 0.73 -35.84 -15.00
C HIS A 207 0.81 -34.82 -13.84
N PRO A 208 0.26 -35.11 -12.64
CA PRO A 208 0.06 -34.12 -11.59
C PRO A 208 1.35 -33.45 -11.11
N THR A 209 2.45 -34.20 -10.97
CA THR A 209 3.75 -33.63 -10.59
C THR A 209 4.26 -32.58 -11.59
N ILE A 210 3.98 -32.75 -12.90
CA ILE A 210 4.39 -31.78 -13.93
C ILE A 210 3.56 -30.49 -13.81
N ILE A 211 2.27 -30.59 -13.44
CA ILE A 211 1.45 -29.43 -13.08
C ILE A 211 2.08 -28.70 -11.89
N TYR A 212 2.41 -29.44 -10.83
CA TYR A 212 3.01 -28.91 -9.60
C TYR A 212 4.34 -28.19 -9.85
N ASP A 213 5.30 -28.84 -10.51
CA ASP A 213 6.65 -28.32 -10.74
C ASP A 213 6.62 -27.02 -11.55
N ILE A 214 5.77 -26.96 -12.58
CA ILE A 214 5.66 -25.80 -13.46
C ILE A 214 4.91 -24.66 -12.76
N ILE A 215 3.76 -24.94 -12.13
CA ILE A 215 2.92 -23.89 -11.54
C ILE A 215 3.55 -23.27 -10.30
N SER A 216 4.28 -24.05 -9.49
CA SER A 216 5.07 -23.53 -8.36
C SER A 216 6.06 -22.43 -8.77
N ASN A 217 6.52 -22.47 -10.03
CA ASN A 217 7.48 -21.54 -10.65
C ASN A 217 6.83 -20.53 -11.63
N ALA A 218 5.50 -20.37 -11.58
CA ALA A 218 4.74 -19.56 -12.53
C ALA A 218 3.70 -18.65 -11.83
N ALA A 219 3.02 -17.82 -12.63
CA ALA A 219 2.11 -16.79 -12.12
C ALA A 219 0.88 -17.35 -11.33
N GLY A 220 0.56 -18.63 -11.48
CA GLY A 220 -0.46 -19.31 -10.68
C GLY A 220 -0.01 -19.70 -9.26
N SER A 221 1.26 -19.55 -8.90
CA SER A 221 1.81 -20.01 -7.61
C SER A 221 1.20 -19.33 -6.38
N SER A 222 0.91 -20.11 -5.34
CA SER A 222 0.60 -19.66 -3.97
C SER A 222 1.29 -20.55 -2.94
N ARG A 223 1.49 -20.05 -1.71
CA ARG A 223 2.09 -20.84 -0.62
C ARG A 223 1.27 -22.11 -0.35
N ILE A 224 -0.05 -21.98 -0.37
CA ILE A 224 -1.01 -23.08 -0.22
C ILE A 224 -0.87 -24.13 -1.33
N PHE A 225 -0.71 -23.73 -2.60
CA PHE A 225 -0.46 -24.68 -3.69
C PHE A 225 0.86 -25.45 -3.47
N VAL A 226 1.94 -24.74 -3.15
CA VAL A 226 3.27 -25.33 -2.94
C VAL A 226 3.32 -26.27 -1.74
N GLU A 227 2.62 -25.93 -0.64
CA GLU A 227 2.62 -26.73 0.60
C GLU A 227 1.69 -27.94 0.54
N LEU A 228 0.50 -27.80 -0.06
CA LEU A 228 -0.56 -28.80 0.05
C LEU A 228 -0.70 -29.73 -1.16
N VAL A 229 -0.26 -29.33 -2.36
CA VAL A 229 -0.31 -30.25 -3.51
C VAL A 229 0.57 -31.49 -3.30
N PRO A 230 1.81 -31.42 -2.78
CA PRO A 230 2.58 -32.63 -2.46
C PRO A 230 1.84 -33.57 -1.50
N LYS A 231 1.17 -33.01 -0.48
CA LYS A 231 0.34 -33.73 0.51
C LYS A 231 -0.90 -34.38 -0.12
N LEU A 232 -1.50 -33.70 -1.10
CA LEU A 232 -2.64 -34.18 -1.90
C LEU A 232 -2.26 -35.41 -2.75
N LEU A 233 -1.05 -35.41 -3.34
CA LEU A 233 -0.56 -36.51 -4.17
C LEU A 233 -0.06 -37.72 -3.37
N SER A 234 0.16 -37.58 -2.05
CA SER A 234 0.68 -38.64 -1.18
C SER A 234 -0.32 -39.19 -0.15
N GLU A 235 -1.61 -38.84 -0.25
CA GLU A 235 -2.64 -39.09 0.77
C GLU A 235 -2.20 -38.74 2.23
N ASP A 236 -1.48 -37.63 2.42
CA ASP A 236 -0.98 -37.24 3.76
C ASP A 236 -2.17 -36.99 4.73
N PRO A 237 -2.27 -37.71 5.87
CA PRO A 237 -3.32 -37.53 6.86
C PRO A 237 -3.48 -36.09 7.37
N LEU A 238 -2.39 -35.29 7.38
CA LEU A 238 -2.43 -33.88 7.78
C LEU A 238 -3.32 -33.01 6.88
N LEU A 239 -3.64 -33.46 5.66
CA LEU A 239 -4.63 -32.83 4.78
C LEU A 239 -6.03 -32.79 5.43
N ILE A 240 -6.38 -33.81 6.22
CA ILE A 240 -7.67 -33.92 6.91
C ILE A 240 -7.78 -32.82 7.98
N ASP A 241 -6.73 -32.62 8.75
CA ASP A 241 -6.72 -31.63 9.84
C ASP A 241 -6.56 -30.19 9.30
N PHE A 242 -5.81 -30.00 8.21
CA PHE A 242 -5.82 -28.75 7.46
C PHE A 242 -7.23 -28.41 6.93
N LEU A 243 -7.95 -29.39 6.35
CA LEU A 243 -9.32 -29.21 5.87
C LEU A 243 -10.29 -28.83 7.02
N LYS A 244 -10.26 -29.56 8.14
CA LYS A 244 -11.07 -29.25 9.35
C LYS A 244 -10.80 -27.82 9.85
N SER A 245 -9.52 -27.45 9.99
CA SER A 245 -9.08 -26.14 10.47
C SER A 245 -9.50 -25.02 9.52
N THR A 246 -9.23 -25.17 8.23
CA THR A 246 -9.58 -24.19 7.18
C THR A 246 -11.08 -24.00 7.06
N ARG A 247 -11.88 -25.07 7.22
CA ARG A 247 -13.34 -24.96 7.31
C ARG A 247 -13.80 -24.17 8.55
N LYS A 248 -13.21 -24.40 9.73
CA LYS A 248 -13.50 -23.63 10.97
C LYS A 248 -13.18 -22.14 10.75
N LYS A 249 -11.96 -21.84 10.31
CA LYS A 249 -11.50 -20.48 9.96
C LYS A 249 -12.45 -19.79 8.98
N ALA A 250 -12.74 -20.42 7.84
CA ALA A 250 -13.61 -19.85 6.81
C ALA A 250 -15.04 -19.58 7.32
N SER A 251 -15.59 -20.41 8.21
CA SER A 251 -16.88 -20.11 8.84
C SER A 251 -16.81 -18.81 9.66
N HIS A 252 -15.78 -18.63 10.50
CA HIS A 252 -15.63 -17.42 11.32
C HIS A 252 -15.51 -16.16 10.44
N VAL A 253 -14.84 -16.26 9.30
CA VAL A 253 -14.76 -15.15 8.31
C VAL A 253 -16.12 -14.87 7.67
N MET A 254 -16.86 -15.90 7.27
CA MET A 254 -18.23 -15.75 6.75
C MET A 254 -19.20 -15.19 7.78
N ASP A 255 -19.01 -15.48 9.07
CA ASP A 255 -19.83 -14.91 10.16
C ASP A 255 -19.50 -13.44 10.42
N MET A 256 -18.23 -13.04 10.33
CA MET A 256 -17.82 -11.63 10.35
C MET A 256 -18.32 -10.86 9.12
N SER A 257 -18.30 -11.46 7.92
CA SER A 257 -18.79 -10.78 6.72
C SER A 257 -20.30 -10.49 6.78
N LYS A 258 -21.07 -11.31 7.51
CA LYS A 258 -22.48 -11.02 7.83
C LYS A 258 -22.61 -9.83 8.78
N SER A 259 -21.82 -9.76 9.86
CA SER A 259 -21.94 -8.67 10.85
C SER A 259 -21.53 -7.31 10.29
N VAL A 260 -20.56 -7.25 9.37
CA VAL A 260 -20.18 -6.01 8.65
C VAL A 260 -20.88 -5.83 7.29
N THR A 261 -21.93 -6.61 7.00
CA THR A 261 -22.74 -6.58 5.75
C THR A 261 -21.87 -6.50 4.47
N PHE A 262 -20.99 -7.48 4.27
CA PHE A 262 -20.03 -7.53 3.17
C PHE A 262 -20.11 -8.85 2.36
N PRO A 263 -20.17 -8.79 1.02
CA PRO A 263 -20.24 -9.96 0.17
C PRO A 263 -18.86 -10.63 -0.02
N LEU A 264 -18.78 -11.92 0.28
CA LEU A 264 -17.62 -12.77 0.02
C LEU A 264 -17.99 -13.91 -0.95
N PRO A 265 -18.20 -13.64 -2.25
CA PRO A 265 -18.64 -14.66 -3.20
C PRO A 265 -17.59 -15.76 -3.45
N LEU A 266 -16.28 -15.46 -3.45
CA LEU A 266 -15.22 -16.46 -3.63
C LEU A 266 -15.05 -17.32 -2.38
N LEU A 267 -14.93 -16.71 -1.19
CA LEU A 267 -14.87 -17.50 0.05
C LEU A 267 -16.17 -18.27 0.28
N GLY A 268 -17.32 -17.69 -0.06
CA GLY A 268 -18.63 -18.32 0.10
C GLY A 268 -18.76 -19.62 -0.69
N VAL A 269 -18.28 -19.65 -1.95
CA VAL A 269 -18.29 -20.88 -2.75
C VAL A 269 -17.18 -21.85 -2.35
N ALA A 270 -15.99 -21.35 -2.00
CA ALA A 270 -14.90 -22.18 -1.45
C ALA A 270 -15.34 -22.89 -0.17
N TYR A 271 -16.03 -22.19 0.74
CA TYR A 271 -16.56 -22.74 1.98
C TYR A 271 -17.53 -23.91 1.73
N GLN A 272 -18.38 -23.85 0.70
CA GLN A 272 -19.22 -25.00 0.33
C GLN A 272 -18.39 -26.21 -0.13
N GLN A 273 -17.27 -26.00 -0.83
CA GLN A 273 -16.35 -27.08 -1.21
C GLN A 273 -15.57 -27.65 -0.01
N LEU A 274 -15.23 -26.83 0.99
CA LEU A 274 -14.65 -27.29 2.25
C LEU A 274 -15.66 -28.12 3.07
N VAL A 275 -16.92 -27.72 3.08
CA VAL A 275 -18.02 -28.50 3.70
C VAL A 275 -18.23 -29.81 2.95
N HIS A 276 -18.26 -29.79 1.61
CA HIS A 276 -18.41 -30.97 0.76
C HIS A 276 -17.29 -31.99 0.98
N GLY A 277 -16.02 -31.60 0.85
CA GLY A 277 -14.87 -32.47 1.11
C GLY A 277 -14.81 -33.03 2.54
N SER A 278 -15.42 -32.33 3.51
CA SER A 278 -15.55 -32.81 4.89
C SER A 278 -16.71 -33.81 5.10
N SER A 279 -17.64 -33.94 4.15
CA SER A 279 -18.95 -34.58 4.39
C SER A 279 -18.90 -36.11 4.54
N ALA A 280 -17.89 -36.76 3.95
CA ALA A 280 -17.70 -38.21 4.06
C ALA A 280 -16.74 -38.62 5.18
N VAL A 281 -16.16 -37.68 5.94
CA VAL A 281 -15.26 -37.98 7.05
C VAL A 281 -16.07 -38.53 8.23
N THR A 282 -16.27 -39.84 8.24
CA THR A 282 -16.89 -40.58 9.33
C THR A 282 -16.06 -40.48 10.61
N GLY A 283 -16.73 -40.58 11.77
CA GLY A 283 -16.11 -40.35 13.08
C GLY A 283 -15.05 -41.37 13.53
N ASP A 284 -14.78 -42.38 12.70
CA ASP A 284 -13.70 -43.36 12.83
C ASP A 284 -12.40 -42.95 12.10
N GLY A 285 -12.45 -41.91 11.27
CA GLY A 285 -11.29 -41.40 10.51
C GLY A 285 -10.88 -42.22 9.29
N SER A 286 -11.69 -43.21 8.86
CA SER A 286 -11.31 -44.14 7.78
C SER A 286 -11.48 -43.60 6.34
N ALA A 287 -12.15 -42.45 6.18
CA ALA A 287 -12.50 -41.88 4.89
C ALA A 287 -11.64 -40.65 4.51
N SER A 288 -10.82 -40.80 3.47
CA SER A 288 -10.01 -39.73 2.88
C SER A 288 -10.91 -38.69 2.17
N PRO A 289 -10.75 -37.37 2.43
CA PRO A 289 -11.46 -36.30 1.71
C PRO A 289 -11.27 -36.32 0.20
N LEU A 290 -10.13 -36.86 -0.27
CA LEU A 290 -9.86 -37.09 -1.68
C LEU A 290 -11.02 -37.84 -2.34
N LYS A 291 -11.51 -38.93 -1.75
CA LYS A 291 -12.55 -39.79 -2.34
C LYS A 291 -13.88 -39.06 -2.61
N VAL A 292 -14.17 -37.98 -1.89
CA VAL A 292 -15.32 -37.12 -2.16
C VAL A 292 -15.11 -36.29 -3.42
N TRP A 293 -13.92 -35.69 -3.54
CA TRP A 293 -13.51 -34.92 -4.70
C TRP A 293 -13.31 -35.81 -5.93
N GLU A 294 -12.67 -36.97 -5.81
CA GLU A 294 -12.51 -37.96 -6.88
C GLU A 294 -13.85 -38.45 -7.43
N ALA A 295 -14.85 -38.69 -6.56
CA ALA A 295 -16.21 -39.03 -6.98
C ALA A 295 -16.94 -37.84 -7.66
N SER A 296 -16.58 -36.60 -7.33
CA SER A 296 -17.20 -35.37 -7.88
C SER A 296 -16.57 -34.91 -9.20
N PHE A 297 -15.24 -35.08 -9.33
CA PHE A 297 -14.45 -34.73 -10.51
C PHE A 297 -14.25 -35.93 -11.45
N GLY A 298 -14.54 -37.16 -11.01
CA GLY A 298 -14.46 -38.39 -11.80
C GLY A 298 -13.04 -38.78 -12.23
N VAL A 299 -12.04 -38.46 -11.42
CA VAL A 299 -10.60 -38.70 -11.63
C VAL A 299 -10.02 -39.17 -10.30
N ASN A 300 -9.18 -40.21 -10.29
CA ASN A 300 -8.30 -40.51 -9.14
C ASN A 300 -6.97 -39.77 -9.36
N ILE A 301 -6.59 -38.92 -8.41
CA ILE A 301 -5.37 -38.09 -8.53
C ILE A 301 -4.13 -38.81 -8.02
N VAL A 302 -4.30 -39.79 -7.12
CA VAL A 302 -3.22 -40.60 -6.54
C VAL A 302 -2.76 -41.65 -7.55
N ASP A 303 -3.69 -42.34 -8.23
CA ASP A 303 -3.39 -43.25 -9.34
C ASP A 303 -2.58 -42.53 -10.44
N ALA A 304 -3.03 -41.32 -10.82
CA ALA A 304 -2.36 -40.50 -11.82
C ALA A 304 -0.98 -39.97 -11.38
N ALA A 305 -0.70 -39.91 -10.07
CA ALA A 305 0.62 -39.58 -9.53
C ALA A 305 1.55 -40.81 -9.41
N GLY A 306 0.98 -42.03 -9.46
CA GLY A 306 1.71 -43.30 -9.51
C GLY A 306 2.09 -43.76 -10.92
N GLU A 307 1.71 -43.03 -11.97
CA GLU A 307 2.12 -43.31 -13.35
C GLU A 307 3.61 -43.05 -13.61
N GLN A 308 4.12 -43.47 -14.77
CA GLN A 308 5.53 -43.30 -15.11
C GLN A 308 5.86 -41.84 -15.47
N ILE A 309 6.21 -41.06 -14.46
CA ILE A 309 6.73 -39.69 -14.60
C ILE A 309 7.98 -39.62 -15.50
N TYR A 310 8.12 -38.51 -16.21
CA TYR A 310 9.33 -38.08 -16.89
C TYR A 310 9.66 -36.64 -16.50
N ASP A 311 10.94 -36.28 -16.54
CA ASP A 311 11.40 -34.93 -16.23
C ASP A 311 11.24 -34.02 -17.45
N ALA A 312 10.25 -33.12 -17.40
CA ALA A 312 9.92 -32.20 -18.49
C ALA A 312 10.99 -31.12 -18.71
N SER A 313 11.86 -30.83 -17.73
CA SER A 313 12.97 -29.88 -17.86
C SER A 313 14.17 -30.57 -18.53
N LYS A 314 14.57 -31.76 -18.06
CA LYS A 314 15.68 -32.52 -18.69
C LYS A 314 15.37 -32.91 -20.13
N LEU A 315 14.10 -33.17 -20.45
CA LEU A 315 13.66 -33.39 -21.83
C LEU A 315 13.83 -32.12 -22.69
N ALA A 316 13.58 -30.94 -22.13
CA ALA A 316 13.88 -29.68 -22.80
C ALA A 316 15.39 -29.46 -22.99
N ASP A 317 16.21 -29.72 -21.97
CA ASP A 317 17.68 -29.61 -22.06
C ASP A 317 18.26 -30.48 -23.19
N GLN A 318 17.77 -31.72 -23.31
CA GLN A 318 18.12 -32.65 -24.39
C GLN A 318 17.71 -32.10 -25.77
N LEU A 319 16.46 -31.66 -25.92
CA LEU A 319 15.93 -31.13 -27.18
C LEU A 319 16.59 -29.80 -27.59
N VAL A 320 17.08 -29.00 -26.64
CA VAL A 320 17.87 -27.78 -26.90
C VAL A 320 19.30 -28.14 -27.33
N ALA A 321 19.93 -29.12 -26.69
CA ALA A 321 21.27 -29.59 -27.07
C ALA A 321 21.31 -30.21 -28.49
N GLU A 322 20.22 -30.85 -28.92
CA GLU A 322 20.05 -31.42 -30.25
C GLU A 322 19.34 -30.48 -31.24
N SER A 323 19.17 -29.20 -30.89
CA SER A 323 18.44 -28.23 -31.70
C SER A 323 19.25 -27.68 -32.88
N LYS A 324 18.57 -27.43 -34.00
CA LYS A 324 19.14 -26.71 -35.14
C LYS A 324 19.20 -25.20 -34.86
N ALA A 325 20.29 -24.56 -35.28
CA ALA A 325 20.46 -23.12 -35.16
C ALA A 325 19.66 -22.38 -36.26
N ALA A 326 18.46 -21.91 -35.92
CA ALA A 326 17.69 -20.99 -36.76
C ALA A 326 18.24 -19.55 -36.64
N LYS A 327 18.11 -18.75 -37.70
CA LYS A 327 18.60 -17.36 -37.73
C LYS A 327 17.58 -16.33 -38.19
N ARG A 328 16.61 -16.68 -39.04
CA ARG A 328 15.56 -15.75 -39.53
C ARG A 328 14.22 -16.03 -38.86
N ILE A 329 13.80 -15.12 -37.99
CA ILE A 329 12.57 -15.21 -37.20
C ILE A 329 11.57 -14.16 -37.69
N GLY A 330 10.38 -14.61 -38.07
CA GLY A 330 9.21 -13.75 -38.16
C GLY A 330 8.54 -13.63 -36.79
N PHE A 331 8.15 -12.43 -36.37
CA PHE A 331 7.49 -12.20 -35.07
C PHE A 331 6.21 -11.39 -35.25
N ILE A 332 5.05 -11.95 -34.86
CA ILE A 332 3.76 -11.29 -35.02
C ILE A 332 3.12 -11.08 -33.64
N GLY A 333 2.91 -9.81 -33.28
CA GLY A 333 2.37 -9.38 -31.99
C GLY A 333 3.33 -8.47 -31.21
N LEU A 334 3.32 -7.18 -31.54
CA LEU A 334 3.95 -6.03 -30.87
C LEU A 334 3.39 -5.69 -29.48
N GLY A 335 2.60 -6.57 -28.86
CA GLY A 335 1.91 -6.34 -27.58
C GLY A 335 2.83 -6.36 -26.35
N ALA A 336 2.24 -6.21 -25.16
CA ALA A 336 2.97 -6.06 -23.89
C ALA A 336 4.05 -7.15 -23.64
N MET A 337 3.73 -8.42 -23.93
CA MET A 337 4.69 -9.52 -23.86
C MET A 337 5.58 -9.60 -25.10
N GLY A 338 4.98 -9.58 -26.29
CA GLY A 338 5.66 -9.85 -27.56
C GLY A 338 6.71 -8.81 -27.94
N PHE A 339 6.51 -7.53 -27.59
CA PHE A 339 7.55 -6.50 -27.76
C PHE A 339 8.82 -6.85 -26.97
N GLY A 340 8.67 -7.34 -25.74
CA GLY A 340 9.78 -7.80 -24.91
C GLY A 340 10.52 -8.96 -25.56
N MET A 341 9.78 -10.01 -25.93
CA MET A 341 10.32 -11.23 -26.56
C MET A 341 11.07 -10.94 -27.87
N ALA A 342 10.47 -10.16 -28.78
CA ALA A 342 11.11 -9.78 -30.03
C ALA A 342 12.37 -8.91 -29.82
N SER A 343 12.32 -7.97 -28.87
CA SER A 343 13.46 -7.14 -28.50
C SER A 343 14.58 -7.95 -27.83
N HIS A 344 14.26 -9.03 -27.12
CA HIS A 344 15.24 -9.92 -26.54
C HIS A 344 15.94 -10.76 -27.63
N LEU A 345 15.17 -11.39 -28.52
CA LEU A 345 15.72 -12.15 -29.66
C LEU A 345 16.67 -11.31 -30.53
N LEU A 346 16.34 -10.04 -30.76
CA LEU A 346 17.21 -9.11 -31.49
C LEU A 346 18.56 -8.90 -30.77
N LYS A 347 18.56 -8.70 -29.44
CA LYS A 347 19.78 -8.57 -28.62
C LYS A 347 20.60 -9.86 -28.60
N SER A 348 19.93 -11.02 -28.60
CA SER A 348 20.53 -12.35 -28.62
C SER A 348 21.00 -12.79 -30.02
N GLY A 349 21.02 -11.88 -30.99
CA GLY A 349 21.68 -12.07 -32.29
C GLY A 349 20.82 -12.70 -33.39
N PHE A 350 19.52 -12.88 -33.17
CA PHE A 350 18.60 -13.38 -34.20
C PHE A 350 18.18 -12.26 -35.17
N CYS A 351 18.01 -12.61 -36.45
CA CYS A 351 17.46 -11.69 -37.44
C CYS A 351 15.94 -11.69 -37.32
N VAL A 352 15.39 -10.75 -36.53
CA VAL A 352 13.96 -10.63 -36.26
C VAL A 352 13.29 -9.64 -37.23
N VAL A 353 12.27 -10.10 -37.94
CA VAL A 353 11.35 -9.29 -38.74
C VAL A 353 9.98 -9.30 -38.06
N ALA A 354 9.42 -8.14 -37.71
CA ALA A 354 8.23 -8.04 -36.87
C ALA A 354 7.03 -7.29 -37.49
N TYR A 355 5.81 -7.71 -37.09
CA TYR A 355 4.54 -7.07 -37.43
C TYR A 355 3.64 -6.92 -36.21
N ASP A 356 2.98 -5.76 -36.13
CA ASP A 356 1.81 -5.50 -35.31
C ASP A 356 0.86 -4.53 -36.02
N VAL A 357 -0.43 -4.61 -35.70
CA VAL A 357 -1.45 -3.68 -36.21
C VAL A 357 -1.27 -2.24 -35.68
N TYR A 358 -0.62 -2.08 -34.52
CA TYR A 358 -0.39 -0.81 -33.85
C TYR A 358 0.95 -0.19 -34.26
N LYS A 359 0.89 0.69 -35.27
CA LYS A 359 2.07 1.36 -35.86
C LYS A 359 3.10 1.96 -34.87
N PRO A 360 2.74 2.50 -33.69
CA PRO A 360 3.73 3.00 -32.73
C PRO A 360 4.65 1.93 -32.12
N THR A 361 4.20 0.69 -31.88
CA THR A 361 5.10 -0.38 -31.40
C THR A 361 6.03 -0.87 -32.51
N MET A 362 5.57 -0.82 -33.76
CA MET A 362 6.38 -1.09 -34.95
C MET A 362 7.52 -0.07 -35.13
N ALA A 363 7.23 1.23 -35.01
CA ALA A 363 8.25 2.28 -35.05
C ALA A 363 9.28 2.08 -33.93
N ARG A 364 8.81 1.91 -32.68
CA ARG A 364 9.64 1.66 -31.50
C ARG A 364 10.49 0.38 -31.60
N PHE A 365 10.10 -0.62 -32.39
CA PHE A 365 10.91 -1.81 -32.66
C PHE A 365 11.98 -1.55 -33.73
N ALA A 366 11.65 -0.76 -34.76
CA ALA A 366 12.62 -0.31 -35.75
C ALA A 366 13.72 0.59 -35.13
N ASP A 367 13.35 1.45 -34.17
CA ASP A 367 14.29 2.29 -33.41
C ASP A 367 15.33 1.47 -32.60
N LEU A 368 15.02 0.20 -32.29
CA LEU A 368 15.96 -0.75 -31.64
C LEU A 368 16.85 -1.50 -32.65
N GLY A 369 16.74 -1.21 -33.95
CA GLY A 369 17.42 -1.93 -35.03
C GLY A 369 16.66 -3.15 -35.56
N GLY A 370 15.41 -3.36 -35.14
CA GLY A 370 14.56 -4.45 -35.63
C GLY A 370 14.04 -4.21 -37.05
N SER A 371 13.85 -5.27 -37.83
CA SER A 371 13.19 -5.15 -39.14
C SER A 371 11.67 -5.21 -39.00
N THR A 372 10.93 -4.48 -39.84
CA THR A 372 9.45 -4.46 -39.83
C THR A 372 8.85 -4.59 -41.22
N LYS A 373 7.58 -5.04 -41.30
CA LYS A 373 6.82 -5.27 -42.54
C LYS A 373 5.37 -4.81 -42.45
N GLY A 374 4.67 -4.76 -43.57
CA GLY A 374 3.28 -4.27 -43.68
C GLY A 374 2.18 -5.28 -43.33
N SER A 375 2.46 -6.59 -43.34
CA SER A 375 1.46 -7.65 -43.12
C SER A 375 2.06 -8.97 -42.61
N PRO A 376 1.24 -9.92 -42.09
CA PRO A 376 1.67 -11.29 -41.80
C PRO A 376 2.27 -12.00 -43.02
N GLU A 377 1.65 -11.87 -44.19
CA GLU A 377 2.16 -12.40 -45.46
C GLU A 377 3.56 -11.87 -45.81
N GLU A 378 3.85 -10.59 -45.57
CA GLU A 378 5.19 -10.04 -45.84
C GLU A 378 6.28 -10.57 -44.90
N ILE A 379 5.91 -11.12 -43.74
CA ILE A 379 6.84 -11.71 -42.76
C ILE A 379 7.01 -13.21 -42.97
N ALA A 380 5.96 -13.90 -43.40
CA ALA A 380 6.00 -15.34 -43.66
C ALA A 380 6.93 -15.74 -44.84
N LYS A 381 7.41 -14.75 -45.61
CA LYS A 381 8.40 -14.91 -46.68
C LYS A 381 9.81 -15.06 -46.10
N ASP A 382 10.51 -16.10 -46.53
CA ASP A 382 11.92 -16.42 -46.23
C ASP A 382 12.29 -16.70 -44.75
N VAL A 383 11.31 -16.81 -43.83
CA VAL A 383 11.55 -17.13 -42.41
C VAL A 383 11.63 -18.63 -42.12
N GLU A 384 12.53 -18.99 -41.20
CA GLU A 384 12.73 -20.37 -40.71
C GLU A 384 11.76 -20.71 -39.58
N ILE A 385 11.44 -19.69 -38.76
CA ILE A 385 10.51 -19.77 -37.63
C ILE A 385 9.58 -18.55 -37.67
N LEU A 386 8.28 -18.77 -37.43
CA LEU A 386 7.28 -17.72 -37.24
C LEU A 386 6.71 -17.80 -35.80
N ILE A 387 6.89 -16.75 -35.01
CA ILE A 387 6.36 -16.65 -33.63
C ILE A 387 5.08 -15.80 -33.63
N ILE A 388 4.03 -16.29 -32.96
CA ILE A 388 2.73 -15.63 -32.85
C ILE A 388 2.38 -15.38 -31.38
N MET A 389 2.37 -14.09 -30.99
CA MET A 389 2.14 -13.61 -29.62
C MET A 389 1.04 -12.53 -29.58
N VAL A 390 -0.19 -12.96 -29.83
CA VAL A 390 -1.42 -12.15 -29.87
C VAL A 390 -2.34 -12.44 -28.67
N ALA A 391 -3.44 -11.70 -28.51
CA ALA A 391 -4.26 -11.76 -27.30
C ALA A 391 -5.21 -12.98 -27.26
N ASN A 392 -5.69 -13.45 -28.40
CA ASN A 392 -6.72 -14.49 -28.49
C ASN A 392 -6.66 -15.34 -29.78
N GLU A 393 -7.47 -16.40 -29.81
CA GLU A 393 -7.60 -17.37 -30.91
C GLU A 393 -7.99 -16.75 -32.26
N SER A 394 -8.95 -15.81 -32.26
CA SER A 394 -9.41 -15.14 -33.48
C SER A 394 -8.29 -14.31 -34.13
N GLN A 395 -7.43 -13.68 -33.33
CA GLN A 395 -6.24 -13.00 -33.82
C GLN A 395 -5.20 -13.99 -34.35
N ALA A 396 -4.99 -15.14 -33.69
CA ALA A 396 -4.04 -16.15 -34.14
C ALA A 396 -4.48 -16.81 -35.46
N ASP A 397 -5.77 -17.12 -35.60
CA ASP A 397 -6.37 -17.61 -36.85
C ASP A 397 -6.28 -16.57 -37.97
N SER A 398 -6.63 -15.31 -37.68
CA SER A 398 -6.56 -14.21 -38.65
C SER A 398 -5.12 -13.92 -39.13
N VAL A 399 -4.12 -14.04 -38.25
CA VAL A 399 -2.69 -13.92 -38.61
C VAL A 399 -2.24 -15.03 -39.55
N LEU A 400 -2.78 -16.24 -39.42
CA LEU A 400 -2.39 -17.40 -40.23
C LEU A 400 -3.19 -17.51 -41.54
N PHE A 401 -4.52 -17.42 -41.46
CA PHE A 401 -5.47 -17.73 -42.55
C PHE A 401 -6.36 -16.55 -42.97
N GLY A 402 -6.22 -15.38 -42.33
CA GLY A 402 -6.97 -14.17 -42.69
C GLY A 402 -6.51 -13.55 -44.02
N ASN A 403 -7.09 -12.39 -44.35
CA ASN A 403 -6.67 -11.62 -45.52
C ASN A 403 -5.22 -11.11 -45.32
N ALA A 404 -4.33 -11.40 -46.27
CA ALA A 404 -2.87 -11.28 -46.12
C ALA A 404 -2.29 -12.04 -44.90
N GLY A 405 -2.87 -13.19 -44.57
CA GLY A 405 -2.35 -14.13 -43.57
C GLY A 405 -1.05 -14.82 -44.00
N ALA A 406 -0.35 -15.42 -43.04
CA ALA A 406 0.96 -16.02 -43.23
C ALA A 406 0.97 -17.33 -44.05
N VAL A 407 -0.01 -18.22 -43.82
CA VAL A 407 0.03 -19.63 -44.32
C VAL A 407 0.20 -19.75 -45.83
N PRO A 408 -0.48 -18.96 -46.69
CA PRO A 408 -0.34 -19.06 -48.14
C PRO A 408 1.10 -18.93 -48.66
N VAL A 409 1.99 -18.24 -47.95
CA VAL A 409 3.37 -17.97 -48.40
C VAL A 409 4.47 -18.59 -47.54
N LEU A 410 4.14 -19.31 -46.45
CA LEU A 410 5.15 -20.01 -45.63
C LEU A 410 5.96 -21.01 -46.45
N SER A 411 7.29 -21.01 -46.26
CA SER A 411 8.17 -22.00 -46.87
C SER A 411 7.87 -23.42 -46.38
N ALA A 412 8.15 -24.41 -47.24
CA ALA A 412 7.98 -25.80 -46.85
C ALA A 412 8.95 -26.17 -45.70
N GLY A 413 8.44 -26.81 -44.65
CA GLY A 413 9.21 -27.16 -43.47
C GLY A 413 9.37 -26.06 -42.40
N THR A 414 8.85 -24.84 -42.62
CA THR A 414 8.88 -23.74 -41.63
C THR A 414 8.13 -24.12 -40.35
N SER A 415 8.66 -23.71 -39.19
CA SER A 415 8.03 -23.96 -37.89
C SER A 415 7.27 -22.72 -37.38
N VAL A 416 6.04 -22.92 -36.90
CA VAL A 416 5.19 -21.90 -36.28
C VAL A 416 5.17 -22.13 -34.78
N ILE A 417 5.59 -21.14 -34.00
CA ILE A 417 5.55 -21.13 -32.54
C ILE A 417 4.36 -20.29 -32.09
N LEU A 418 3.36 -20.92 -31.47
CA LEU A 418 2.21 -20.23 -30.89
C LEU A 418 2.43 -20.02 -29.39
N SER A 419 2.81 -18.81 -28.99
CA SER A 419 3.00 -18.43 -27.58
C SER A 419 1.79 -17.72 -26.95
N SER A 420 0.76 -17.49 -27.76
CA SER A 420 -0.50 -16.87 -27.36
C SER A 420 -1.29 -17.80 -26.43
N THR A 421 -1.96 -17.27 -25.40
CA THR A 421 -2.82 -18.11 -24.54
C THR A 421 -4.16 -18.39 -25.20
N VAL A 422 -4.43 -19.65 -25.48
CA VAL A 422 -5.56 -20.18 -26.26
C VAL A 422 -6.07 -21.50 -25.64
N SER A 423 -7.22 -22.00 -26.08
CA SER A 423 -7.72 -23.32 -25.66
C SER A 423 -6.89 -24.47 -26.26
N PRO A 424 -6.70 -25.58 -25.51
CA PRO A 424 -6.16 -26.82 -26.06
C PRO A 424 -6.89 -27.29 -27.33
N GLY A 425 -8.23 -27.19 -27.34
CA GLY A 425 -9.04 -27.52 -28.52
C GLY A 425 -8.68 -26.70 -29.78
N PHE A 426 -8.40 -25.40 -29.63
CA PHE A 426 -7.94 -24.55 -30.73
C PHE A 426 -6.59 -25.01 -31.28
N VAL A 427 -5.59 -25.30 -30.44
CA VAL A 427 -4.26 -25.73 -30.90
C VAL A 427 -4.31 -27.08 -31.63
N ILE A 428 -5.12 -28.02 -31.12
CA ILE A 428 -5.34 -29.33 -31.76
C ILE A 428 -5.98 -29.17 -33.14
N HIS A 429 -6.96 -28.27 -33.28
CA HIS A 429 -7.58 -27.98 -34.58
C HIS A 429 -6.62 -27.22 -35.52
N LEU A 430 -5.83 -26.30 -35.00
CA LEU A 430 -4.84 -25.55 -35.76
C LEU A 430 -3.76 -26.47 -36.35
N ASN A 431 -3.25 -27.43 -35.56
CA ASN A 431 -2.29 -28.42 -36.03
C ASN A 431 -2.81 -29.18 -37.25
N ARG A 432 -4.04 -29.72 -37.17
CA ARG A 432 -4.70 -30.44 -38.27
C ARG A 432 -4.89 -29.60 -39.54
N ARG A 433 -5.12 -28.29 -39.38
CA ARG A 433 -5.23 -27.35 -40.52
C ARG A 433 -3.88 -27.08 -41.18
N LEU A 434 -2.81 -26.95 -40.41
CA LEU A 434 -1.44 -26.77 -40.95
C LEU A 434 -0.91 -28.07 -41.59
N GLU A 435 -1.28 -29.24 -41.07
CA GLU A 435 -1.02 -30.55 -41.70
C GLU A 435 -1.73 -30.68 -43.06
N ALA A 436 -2.97 -30.22 -43.17
CA ALA A 436 -3.78 -30.27 -44.39
C ALA A 436 -3.25 -29.40 -45.54
N GLU A 437 -2.39 -28.43 -45.27
CA GLU A 437 -1.69 -27.64 -46.30
C GLU A 437 -0.63 -28.45 -47.06
N CYS A 438 -0.29 -29.67 -46.61
CA CYS A 438 0.70 -30.58 -47.21
C CYS A 438 2.13 -30.01 -47.39
N ARG A 439 2.44 -28.85 -46.80
CA ARG A 439 3.72 -28.12 -46.91
C ARG A 439 4.75 -28.49 -45.83
N GLN A 440 4.49 -29.51 -45.02
CA GLN A 440 5.31 -29.88 -43.85
C GLN A 440 5.50 -28.70 -42.85
N ILE A 441 4.51 -27.82 -42.76
CA ILE A 441 4.50 -26.73 -41.78
C ILE A 441 4.32 -27.36 -40.39
N LYS A 442 5.20 -27.01 -39.46
CA LYS A 442 5.25 -27.60 -38.11
C LYS A 442 4.62 -26.64 -37.11
N LEU A 443 3.79 -27.13 -36.21
CA LEU A 443 3.27 -26.34 -35.08
C LEU A 443 4.03 -26.70 -33.80
N VAL A 444 4.33 -25.67 -33.01
CA VAL A 444 4.81 -25.76 -31.64
C VAL A 444 3.87 -24.94 -30.76
N ASP A 445 3.15 -25.61 -29.88
CA ASP A 445 2.44 -25.02 -28.75
C ASP A 445 3.51 -24.53 -27.77
N ALA A 446 3.56 -23.23 -27.45
CA ALA A 446 4.62 -22.64 -26.61
C ALA A 446 4.15 -21.49 -25.70
N PRO A 447 3.04 -21.63 -24.95
CA PRO A 447 2.53 -20.58 -24.07
C PRO A 447 3.53 -20.21 -22.95
N VAL A 448 3.53 -18.91 -22.61
CA VAL A 448 4.53 -18.31 -21.73
C VAL A 448 3.97 -17.82 -20.39
N SER A 449 4.84 -17.72 -19.38
CA SER A 449 4.54 -17.18 -18.05
C SER A 449 5.73 -16.39 -17.50
N GLY A 450 5.47 -15.32 -16.73
CA GLY A 450 6.50 -14.47 -16.13
C GLY A 450 6.33 -12.96 -16.31
N GLY A 451 5.42 -12.52 -17.19
CA GLY A 451 5.08 -11.10 -17.38
C GLY A 451 6.12 -10.29 -18.19
N VAL A 452 5.78 -9.01 -18.41
CA VAL A 452 6.49 -8.10 -19.34
C VAL A 452 7.99 -7.98 -19.03
N LYS A 453 8.37 -7.97 -17.75
CA LYS A 453 9.79 -7.89 -17.35
C LYS A 453 10.58 -9.13 -17.79
N ARG A 454 10.15 -10.34 -17.38
CA ARG A 454 10.81 -11.60 -17.79
C ARG A 454 10.79 -11.80 -19.31
N ALA A 455 9.79 -11.26 -20.01
CA ALA A 455 9.74 -11.25 -21.48
C ALA A 455 10.83 -10.38 -22.13
N ALA A 456 11.18 -9.22 -21.56
CA ALA A 456 12.26 -8.36 -22.05
C ALA A 456 13.66 -8.85 -21.61
N ASP A 457 13.73 -9.46 -20.42
CA ASP A 457 14.95 -10.01 -19.83
C ASP A 457 15.33 -11.38 -20.42
N GLY A 458 14.44 -12.04 -21.19
CA GLY A 458 14.66 -13.37 -21.79
C GLY A 458 14.54 -14.53 -20.80
N THR A 459 13.92 -14.28 -19.65
CA THR A 459 13.89 -15.17 -18.50
C THR A 459 12.50 -15.79 -18.27
N LEU A 460 11.73 -16.04 -19.32
CA LEU A 460 10.36 -16.57 -19.17
C LEU A 460 10.36 -18.02 -18.63
N THR A 461 9.23 -18.40 -18.04
CA THR A 461 8.84 -19.81 -17.94
C THR A 461 8.02 -20.16 -19.19
N ILE A 462 8.47 -21.12 -19.99
CA ILE A 462 7.78 -21.55 -21.23
C ILE A 462 7.38 -23.02 -21.08
N MET A 463 6.09 -23.30 -21.23
CA MET A 463 5.59 -24.67 -21.45
C MET A 463 5.55 -24.90 -22.96
N THR A 464 6.03 -26.03 -23.47
CA THR A 464 5.99 -26.30 -24.91
C THR A 464 5.64 -27.75 -25.26
N SER A 465 4.92 -27.94 -26.37
CA SER A 465 4.62 -29.26 -26.93
C SER A 465 4.46 -29.20 -28.45
N GLY A 466 4.67 -30.32 -29.11
CA GLY A 466 4.68 -30.43 -30.57
C GLY A 466 5.12 -31.82 -31.01
N THR A 467 5.55 -31.96 -32.25
CA THR A 467 6.34 -33.13 -32.68
C THR A 467 7.82 -32.91 -32.35
N ASP A 468 8.58 -34.00 -32.18
CA ASP A 468 10.02 -33.91 -31.90
C ASP A 468 10.73 -33.10 -32.99
N GLU A 469 10.43 -33.35 -34.27
CA GLU A 469 11.04 -32.60 -35.38
C GLU A 469 10.75 -31.08 -35.32
N ALA A 470 9.56 -30.69 -34.83
CA ALA A 470 9.24 -29.28 -34.60
C ALA A 470 10.08 -28.69 -33.45
N LEU A 471 10.13 -29.39 -32.31
CA LEU A 471 10.86 -28.98 -31.12
C LEU A 471 12.38 -28.86 -31.37
N HIS A 472 12.99 -29.82 -32.09
CA HIS A 472 14.39 -29.73 -32.53
C HIS A 472 14.63 -28.52 -33.45
N CYS A 473 13.67 -28.13 -34.29
CA CYS A 473 13.80 -26.95 -35.14
C CYS A 473 13.67 -25.62 -34.37
N THR A 474 13.01 -25.60 -33.21
CA THR A 474 12.72 -24.37 -32.45
C THR A 474 13.47 -24.23 -31.12
N GLY A 475 14.08 -25.29 -30.59
CA GLY A 475 14.71 -25.32 -29.26
C GLY A 475 15.70 -24.18 -29.00
N SER A 476 16.54 -23.84 -29.97
CA SER A 476 17.49 -22.71 -29.88
C SER A 476 16.81 -21.34 -29.68
N VAL A 477 15.61 -21.14 -30.22
CA VAL A 477 14.82 -19.90 -30.06
C VAL A 477 13.98 -19.91 -28.78
N LEU A 478 13.44 -21.08 -28.40
CA LEU A 478 12.70 -21.24 -27.14
C LEU A 478 13.63 -21.02 -25.93
N SER A 479 14.81 -21.64 -25.96
CA SER A 479 15.86 -21.47 -24.94
C SER A 479 16.28 -20.00 -24.80
N ALA A 480 16.48 -19.28 -25.91
CA ALA A 480 16.83 -17.86 -25.92
C ALA A 480 15.72 -16.90 -25.43
N LEU A 481 14.54 -17.43 -25.07
CA LEU A 481 13.43 -16.68 -24.47
C LEU A 481 13.13 -17.13 -23.02
N SER A 482 13.77 -18.19 -22.53
CA SER A 482 13.40 -18.89 -21.30
C SER A 482 14.52 -19.00 -20.27
N GLU A 483 14.19 -18.73 -19.02
CA GLU A 483 14.95 -19.22 -17.86
C GLU A 483 14.57 -20.69 -17.55
N LYS A 484 13.31 -21.07 -17.80
CA LYS A 484 12.79 -22.42 -17.57
C LYS A 484 11.94 -22.87 -18.76
N LEU A 485 12.42 -23.88 -19.47
CA LEU A 485 11.72 -24.51 -20.58
C LEU A 485 11.24 -25.90 -20.16
N TYR A 486 9.97 -26.22 -20.42
CA TYR A 486 9.37 -27.51 -20.07
C TYR A 486 8.72 -28.13 -21.30
N VAL A 487 9.15 -29.33 -21.69
CA VAL A 487 8.57 -30.07 -22.82
C VAL A 487 7.49 -31.03 -22.30
N ILE A 488 6.25 -30.80 -22.75
CA ILE A 488 5.06 -31.51 -22.30
C ILE A 488 4.66 -32.56 -23.35
N LYS A 489 4.71 -33.84 -22.98
CA LYS A 489 4.21 -34.94 -23.82
C LYS A 489 2.67 -34.87 -23.94
N GLY A 490 2.15 -35.39 -25.05
CA GLY A 490 0.74 -35.28 -25.45
C GLY A 490 0.53 -34.53 -26.78
N GLY A 491 1.57 -33.87 -27.29
CA GLY A 491 1.52 -33.14 -28.56
C GLY A 491 0.89 -31.76 -28.44
N CYS A 492 0.59 -31.13 -29.59
CA CYS A 492 -0.05 -29.81 -29.66
C CYS A 492 -1.33 -29.74 -28.83
N GLY A 493 -1.45 -28.76 -27.94
CA GLY A 493 -2.54 -28.60 -26.98
C GLY A 493 -2.14 -28.96 -25.54
N ALA A 494 -1.16 -29.84 -25.33
CA ALA A 494 -0.73 -30.26 -23.99
C ALA A 494 -0.07 -29.13 -23.19
N ALA A 495 0.74 -28.28 -23.82
CA ALA A 495 1.31 -27.10 -23.15
C ALA A 495 0.24 -26.02 -22.88
N SER A 496 -0.72 -25.84 -23.80
CA SER A 496 -1.90 -25.02 -23.58
C SER A 496 -2.79 -25.52 -22.43
N SER A 497 -2.89 -26.84 -22.20
CA SER A 497 -3.56 -27.40 -21.01
C SER A 497 -2.87 -27.00 -19.70
N VAL A 498 -1.54 -27.10 -19.63
CA VAL A 498 -0.76 -26.63 -18.46
C VAL A 498 -0.95 -25.12 -18.25
N LYS A 499 -0.92 -24.34 -19.32
CA LYS A 499 -1.15 -22.89 -19.28
C LYS A 499 -2.56 -22.56 -18.77
N MET A 500 -3.59 -23.25 -19.24
CA MET A 500 -4.98 -23.09 -18.78
C MET A 500 -5.09 -23.28 -17.26
N VAL A 501 -4.48 -24.34 -16.71
CA VAL A 501 -4.47 -24.60 -15.25
C VAL A 501 -3.73 -23.50 -14.49
N ASN A 502 -2.60 -23.00 -15.02
CA ASN A 502 -1.92 -21.82 -14.46
C ASN A 502 -2.81 -20.56 -14.50
N GLN A 503 -3.59 -20.34 -15.56
CA GLN A 503 -4.47 -19.17 -15.67
C GLN A 503 -5.72 -19.26 -14.77
N LEU A 504 -6.25 -20.47 -14.51
CA LEU A 504 -7.28 -20.70 -13.49
C LEU A 504 -6.81 -20.14 -12.14
N LEU A 505 -5.67 -20.63 -11.66
CA LEU A 505 -5.09 -20.19 -10.39
C LEU A 505 -4.74 -18.71 -10.41
N ALA A 506 -4.11 -18.21 -11.48
CA ALA A 506 -3.77 -16.79 -11.59
C ALA A 506 -5.01 -15.89 -11.49
N GLY A 507 -6.08 -16.18 -12.22
CA GLY A 507 -7.32 -15.39 -12.21
C GLY A 507 -8.05 -15.45 -10.88
N VAL A 508 -8.17 -16.64 -10.28
CA VAL A 508 -8.71 -16.80 -8.93
C VAL A 508 -7.86 -16.05 -7.90
N HIS A 509 -6.53 -16.10 -8.00
CA HIS A 509 -5.64 -15.42 -7.06
C HIS A 509 -5.79 -13.89 -7.14
N ILE A 510 -5.89 -13.29 -8.34
CA ILE A 510 -6.17 -11.84 -8.51
C ILE A 510 -7.54 -11.49 -7.92
N ALA A 511 -8.59 -12.24 -8.26
CA ALA A 511 -9.94 -11.97 -7.78
C ALA A 511 -10.07 -12.17 -6.24
N SER A 512 -9.36 -13.14 -5.68
CA SER A 512 -9.27 -13.36 -4.22
C SER A 512 -8.54 -12.24 -3.51
N ALA A 513 -7.51 -11.65 -4.14
CA ALA A 513 -6.81 -10.48 -3.60
C ALA A 513 -7.74 -9.26 -3.58
N ALA A 514 -8.54 -9.06 -4.64
CA ALA A 514 -9.57 -8.03 -4.68
C ALA A 514 -10.64 -8.21 -3.58
N GLU A 515 -11.14 -9.43 -3.37
CA GLU A 515 -12.08 -9.75 -2.29
C GLU A 515 -11.46 -9.50 -0.91
N ALA A 516 -10.26 -10.04 -0.67
CA ALA A 516 -9.50 -9.93 0.58
C ALA A 516 -9.21 -8.49 0.97
N MET A 517 -8.71 -7.67 0.04
CA MET A 517 -8.32 -6.28 0.31
C MET A 517 -9.54 -5.36 0.44
N SER A 518 -10.65 -5.67 -0.24
CA SER A 518 -11.92 -4.94 -0.07
C SER A 518 -12.60 -5.28 1.26
N PHE A 519 -12.53 -6.54 1.69
CA PHE A 519 -12.97 -6.96 3.02
C PHE A 519 -12.09 -6.33 4.11
N ALA A 520 -10.78 -6.26 3.92
CA ALA A 520 -9.87 -5.55 4.81
C ALA A 520 -10.23 -4.06 4.94
N ALA A 521 -10.54 -3.38 3.83
CA ALA A 521 -11.03 -2.00 3.84
C ALA A 521 -12.37 -1.87 4.60
N ARG A 522 -13.31 -2.82 4.44
CA ARG A 522 -14.57 -2.84 5.22
C ARG A 522 -14.35 -3.08 6.72
N LEU A 523 -13.30 -3.80 7.11
CA LEU A 523 -12.88 -3.98 8.51
C LEU A 523 -12.11 -2.76 9.08
N ASN A 524 -12.10 -1.63 8.36
CA ASN A 524 -11.36 -0.39 8.68
C ASN A 524 -9.84 -0.58 8.84
N LEU A 525 -9.27 -1.62 8.19
CA LEU A 525 -7.84 -1.88 8.23
C LEU A 525 -7.07 -0.96 7.27
N ARG A 526 -5.87 -0.53 7.66
CA ARG A 526 -4.91 0.08 6.73
C ARG A 526 -4.47 -0.95 5.69
N THR A 527 -5.08 -0.89 4.53
CA THR A 527 -4.91 -1.82 3.40
C THR A 527 -3.43 -2.02 3.01
N ARG A 528 -2.62 -0.96 2.92
CA ARG A 528 -1.17 -1.06 2.66
C ARG A 528 -0.44 -1.88 3.72
N ARG A 529 -0.81 -1.72 5.00
CA ARG A 529 -0.28 -2.49 6.12
C ARG A 529 -0.71 -3.96 6.06
N VAL A 530 -1.95 -4.23 5.64
CA VAL A 530 -2.43 -5.60 5.39
C VAL A 530 -1.59 -6.26 4.30
N PHE A 531 -1.36 -5.57 3.17
CA PHE A 531 -0.50 -6.07 2.09
C PHE A 531 0.90 -6.44 2.58
N GLU A 532 1.58 -5.56 3.31
CA GLU A 532 2.91 -5.81 3.89
C GLU A 532 2.94 -7.12 4.69
N ILE A 533 1.99 -7.32 5.61
CA ILE A 533 1.91 -8.51 6.46
C ILE A 533 1.62 -9.76 5.61
N MET A 534 0.69 -9.66 4.66
CA MET A 534 0.28 -10.79 3.80
C MET A 534 1.41 -11.27 2.87
N GLN A 535 2.40 -10.44 2.52
CA GLN A 535 3.58 -10.91 1.75
C GLN A 535 4.39 -12.02 2.45
N HIS A 536 4.31 -12.08 3.77
CA HIS A 536 5.04 -13.06 4.59
C HIS A 536 4.17 -14.25 5.03
N ALA A 537 2.85 -14.18 4.83
CA ALA A 537 1.85 -15.09 5.42
C ALA A 537 1.48 -16.28 4.50
N ARG A 538 0.69 -17.23 5.04
CA ARG A 538 0.23 -18.44 4.34
C ARG A 538 -0.74 -18.14 3.19
N GLY A 539 -1.56 -17.08 3.30
CA GLY A 539 -2.44 -16.60 2.23
C GLY A 539 -1.73 -15.93 1.04
N TYR A 540 -0.39 -15.92 0.99
CA TYR A 540 0.35 -15.29 -0.11
C TYR A 540 0.25 -16.08 -1.42
N SER A 541 -0.04 -15.34 -2.50
CA SER A 541 0.13 -15.79 -3.89
C SER A 541 0.96 -14.80 -4.70
N TRP A 542 1.58 -15.28 -5.79
CA TRP A 542 2.37 -14.44 -6.69
C TRP A 542 1.53 -13.27 -7.25
N MET A 543 0.26 -13.51 -7.56
CA MET A 543 -0.66 -12.47 -8.00
C MET A 543 -1.08 -11.50 -6.90
N PHE A 544 -1.20 -11.94 -5.64
CA PHE A 544 -1.42 -11.01 -4.52
C PHE A 544 -0.24 -10.04 -4.40
N GLY A 545 0.99 -10.56 -4.36
CA GLY A 545 2.21 -9.74 -4.32
C GLY A 545 2.33 -8.76 -5.48
N ASN A 546 1.91 -9.17 -6.69
CA ASN A 546 2.07 -8.36 -7.89
C ASN A 546 0.94 -7.35 -8.16
N ARG A 547 -0.33 -7.67 -7.84
CA ARG A 547 -1.49 -6.84 -8.22
C ARG A 547 -2.07 -5.98 -7.11
N VAL A 548 -1.89 -6.34 -5.84
CA VAL A 548 -2.36 -5.49 -4.73
C VAL A 548 -1.70 -4.10 -4.72
N PRO A 549 -0.42 -3.90 -5.08
CA PRO A 549 0.14 -2.56 -5.25
C PRO A 549 -0.65 -1.68 -6.24
N HIS A 550 -1.04 -2.22 -7.39
CA HIS A 550 -1.84 -1.51 -8.41
C HIS A 550 -3.20 -1.04 -7.84
N MET A 551 -3.85 -1.89 -7.05
CA MET A 551 -5.08 -1.55 -6.32
C MET A 551 -4.83 -0.37 -5.36
N LEU A 552 -3.86 -0.54 -4.46
CA LEU A 552 -3.53 0.40 -3.38
C LEU A 552 -3.11 1.79 -3.85
N ASP A 553 -2.30 1.86 -4.91
CA ASP A 553 -1.84 3.13 -5.49
C ASP A 553 -2.86 3.71 -6.50
N ASN A 554 -3.91 2.96 -6.82
CA ASN A 554 -4.96 3.28 -7.79
C ASN A 554 -4.39 3.60 -9.19
N ASP A 555 -3.28 2.94 -9.56
CA ASP A 555 -2.74 2.90 -10.92
C ASP A 555 -3.21 1.61 -11.62
N TYR A 556 -3.89 1.76 -12.76
CA TYR A 556 -4.39 0.64 -13.56
C TYR A 556 -3.86 0.69 -15.00
N THR A 557 -2.64 1.22 -15.17
CA THR A 557 -1.85 1.15 -16.40
C THR A 557 -1.73 -0.33 -16.84
N PRO A 558 -2.34 -0.73 -17.97
CA PRO A 558 -2.59 -2.14 -18.27
C PRO A 558 -1.32 -2.88 -18.73
N TYR A 559 -0.66 -3.57 -17.81
CA TYR A 559 0.39 -4.55 -18.14
C TYR A 559 -0.23 -5.91 -18.50
N SER A 560 -1.40 -6.20 -17.93
CA SER A 560 -2.31 -7.29 -18.30
C SER A 560 -3.73 -6.81 -18.03
N ALA A 561 -4.62 -6.81 -19.03
CA ALA A 561 -5.92 -6.14 -18.91
C ALA A 561 -7.02 -7.04 -18.34
N VAL A 562 -8.06 -6.47 -17.74
CA VAL A 562 -9.27 -7.19 -17.25
C VAL A 562 -9.82 -8.15 -18.31
N ASP A 563 -9.91 -7.72 -19.58
CA ASP A 563 -10.40 -8.55 -20.70
C ASP A 563 -9.52 -9.77 -20.99
N ILE A 564 -8.25 -9.78 -20.58
CA ILE A 564 -7.37 -10.97 -20.68
C ILE A 564 -7.87 -12.07 -19.74
N PHE A 565 -8.28 -11.72 -18.52
CA PHE A 565 -8.82 -12.70 -17.55
C PHE A 565 -10.29 -13.06 -17.80
N VAL A 566 -11.08 -12.19 -18.44
CA VAL A 566 -12.36 -12.61 -19.06
C VAL A 566 -12.10 -13.72 -20.08
N LYS A 567 -11.15 -13.52 -21.00
CA LYS A 567 -10.84 -14.50 -22.05
C LYS A 567 -10.18 -15.78 -21.50
N ASP A 568 -9.20 -15.66 -20.61
CA ASP A 568 -8.47 -16.82 -20.05
C ASP A 568 -9.36 -17.68 -19.14
N LEU A 569 -10.18 -17.08 -18.26
CA LEU A 569 -11.14 -17.86 -17.46
C LEU A 569 -12.34 -18.32 -18.29
N GLY A 570 -12.62 -17.67 -19.43
CA GLY A 570 -13.52 -18.18 -20.47
C GLY A 570 -13.04 -19.50 -21.08
N ILE A 571 -11.74 -19.61 -21.40
CA ILE A 571 -11.11 -20.88 -21.85
C ILE A 571 -11.27 -21.95 -20.77
N VAL A 572 -10.92 -21.64 -19.51
CA VAL A 572 -11.09 -22.56 -18.37
C VAL A 572 -12.54 -23.03 -18.25
N SER A 573 -13.52 -22.11 -18.32
CA SER A 573 -14.95 -22.42 -18.20
C SER A 573 -15.47 -23.29 -19.35
N CYS A 574 -14.92 -23.12 -20.55
CA CYS A 574 -15.29 -23.92 -21.71
C CYS A 574 -14.75 -25.35 -21.59
N GLU A 575 -13.45 -25.50 -21.33
CA GLU A 575 -12.81 -26.82 -21.26
C GLU A 575 -13.22 -27.62 -20.01
N SER A 576 -13.51 -26.95 -18.90
CA SER A 576 -14.11 -27.59 -17.72
C SER A 576 -15.51 -28.14 -18.05
N SER A 577 -16.32 -27.40 -18.84
CA SER A 577 -17.63 -27.85 -19.30
C SER A 577 -17.54 -29.01 -20.29
N ASN A 578 -16.61 -28.94 -21.26
CA ASN A 578 -16.33 -30.02 -22.22
C ASN A 578 -15.92 -31.31 -21.49
N SER A 579 -15.02 -31.17 -20.51
CA SER A 579 -14.44 -32.27 -19.73
C SER A 579 -15.30 -32.74 -18.57
N ARG A 580 -16.42 -32.05 -18.29
CA ARG A 580 -17.35 -32.26 -17.17
C ARG A 580 -16.69 -32.17 -15.78
N ILE A 581 -15.72 -31.28 -15.63
CA ILE A 581 -15.08 -30.92 -14.36
C ILE A 581 -15.77 -29.65 -13.83
N PRO A 582 -16.40 -29.67 -12.64
CA PRO A 582 -16.81 -28.44 -11.98
C PRO A 582 -15.58 -27.62 -11.55
N VAL A 583 -15.61 -26.30 -11.79
CA VAL A 583 -14.59 -25.33 -11.32
C VAL A 583 -15.31 -24.12 -10.71
N HIS A 584 -15.79 -24.29 -9.47
CA HIS A 584 -16.73 -23.37 -8.84
C HIS A 584 -16.10 -22.04 -8.45
N VAL A 585 -14.93 -22.04 -7.82
CA VAL A 585 -14.18 -20.83 -7.46
C VAL A 585 -13.74 -20.09 -8.73
N SER A 586 -13.24 -20.84 -9.73
CA SER A 586 -12.90 -20.26 -11.05
C SER A 586 -14.10 -19.62 -11.75
N SER A 587 -15.28 -20.24 -11.66
CA SER A 587 -16.51 -19.70 -12.27
C SER A 587 -16.93 -18.37 -11.64
N ILE A 588 -16.84 -18.25 -10.31
CA ILE A 588 -17.11 -16.98 -9.61
C ILE A 588 -16.07 -15.92 -9.95
N ALA A 589 -14.77 -16.27 -10.00
CA ALA A 589 -13.72 -15.35 -10.43
C ALA A 589 -13.98 -14.81 -11.85
N HIS A 590 -14.39 -15.69 -12.78
CA HIS A 590 -14.74 -15.31 -14.15
C HIS A 590 -15.91 -14.30 -14.19
N GLN A 591 -16.97 -14.50 -13.40
CA GLN A 591 -18.09 -13.54 -13.32
C GLN A 591 -17.67 -12.18 -12.76
N LEU A 592 -16.69 -12.12 -11.85
CA LEU A 592 -16.13 -10.86 -11.35
C LEU A 592 -15.37 -10.09 -12.45
N PHE A 593 -14.55 -10.78 -13.25
CA PHE A 593 -13.88 -10.15 -14.41
C PHE A 593 -14.88 -9.70 -15.48
N ILE A 594 -15.91 -10.50 -15.80
CA ILE A 594 -17.00 -10.09 -16.69
C ILE A 594 -17.70 -8.83 -16.17
N SER A 595 -17.99 -8.77 -14.86
CA SER A 595 -18.61 -7.60 -14.22
C SER A 595 -17.73 -6.36 -14.32
N GLY A 596 -16.41 -6.50 -14.14
CA GLY A 596 -15.46 -5.39 -14.31
C GLY A 596 -15.34 -4.91 -15.76
N SER A 597 -15.33 -5.83 -16.72
CA SER A 597 -15.32 -5.52 -18.16
C SER A 597 -16.60 -4.78 -18.57
N ALA A 598 -17.77 -5.31 -18.18
CA ALA A 598 -19.07 -4.69 -18.41
C ALA A 598 -19.24 -3.31 -17.73
N SER A 599 -18.52 -3.07 -16.63
CA SER A 599 -18.44 -1.76 -15.96
C SER A 599 -17.50 -0.76 -16.66
N GLY A 600 -16.95 -1.11 -17.83
CA GLY A 600 -16.08 -0.27 -18.65
C GLY A 600 -14.59 -0.39 -18.35
N TRP A 601 -14.17 -1.26 -17.41
CA TRP A 601 -12.77 -1.41 -17.01
C TRP A 601 -12.02 -2.51 -17.79
N GLY A 602 -12.62 -3.09 -18.84
CA GLY A 602 -12.03 -4.18 -19.63
C GLY A 602 -10.59 -3.94 -20.12
N ARG A 603 -10.27 -2.67 -20.44
CA ARG A 603 -8.94 -2.22 -20.90
C ARG A 603 -8.00 -1.73 -19.79
N TYR A 604 -8.44 -1.69 -18.54
CA TYR A 604 -7.59 -1.35 -17.39
C TYR A 604 -6.81 -2.59 -16.95
N ASP A 605 -5.71 -2.40 -16.19
CA ASP A 605 -4.99 -3.52 -15.57
C ASP A 605 -5.94 -4.43 -14.78
N ASP A 606 -5.72 -5.75 -14.82
CA ASP A 606 -6.63 -6.74 -14.26
C ASP A 606 -6.83 -6.63 -12.73
N ALA A 607 -5.93 -5.93 -12.03
CA ALA A 607 -6.15 -5.44 -10.67
C ALA A 607 -7.46 -4.62 -10.50
N ALA A 608 -7.97 -4.01 -11.57
CA ALA A 608 -9.22 -3.25 -11.59
C ALA A 608 -10.47 -4.09 -11.28
N VAL A 609 -10.37 -5.42 -11.22
CA VAL A 609 -11.44 -6.27 -10.66
C VAL A 609 -11.81 -5.91 -9.21
N VAL A 610 -10.89 -5.27 -8.46
CA VAL A 610 -11.18 -4.66 -7.15
C VAL A 610 -12.32 -3.64 -7.19
N LYS A 611 -12.48 -2.92 -8.32
CA LYS A 611 -13.50 -1.88 -8.48
C LYS A 611 -14.92 -2.43 -8.51
N VAL A 612 -15.09 -3.73 -8.76
CA VAL A 612 -16.38 -4.43 -8.61
C VAL A 612 -16.80 -4.38 -7.14
N TYR A 613 -15.92 -4.73 -6.20
CA TYR A 613 -16.19 -4.64 -4.76
C TYR A 613 -16.34 -3.19 -4.29
N GLU A 614 -15.47 -2.28 -4.75
CA GLU A 614 -15.60 -0.85 -4.42
C GLU A 614 -16.98 -0.29 -4.81
N THR A 615 -17.49 -0.68 -5.98
CA THR A 615 -18.78 -0.20 -6.52
C THR A 615 -19.97 -0.86 -5.84
N LEU A 616 -19.90 -2.17 -5.57
CA LEU A 616 -20.96 -2.91 -4.88
C LEU A 616 -21.11 -2.55 -3.39
N THR A 617 -20.03 -2.05 -2.75
CA THR A 617 -19.96 -1.95 -1.28
C THR A 617 -19.55 -0.58 -0.75
N GLY A 618 -19.18 0.36 -1.63
CA GLY A 618 -18.77 1.72 -1.27
C GLY A 618 -17.39 1.85 -0.64
N VAL A 619 -16.67 0.75 -0.37
CA VAL A 619 -15.30 0.80 0.17
C VAL A 619 -14.31 1.28 -0.88
N LYS A 620 -13.15 1.76 -0.44
CA LYS A 620 -12.00 2.08 -1.29
C LYS A 620 -10.81 1.21 -0.90
N VAL A 621 -10.16 0.58 -1.87
CA VAL A 621 -8.92 -0.19 -1.65
C VAL A 621 -7.74 0.69 -2.07
N GLU A 622 -7.56 1.79 -1.36
CA GLU A 622 -6.43 2.69 -1.51
C GLU A 622 -5.49 2.60 -0.30
N GLY A 623 -4.19 2.72 -0.50
CA GLY A 623 -3.15 2.49 0.51
C GLY A 623 -2.99 3.58 1.57
N LYS A 624 -4.01 4.43 1.74
CA LYS A 624 -4.04 5.59 2.63
C LYS A 624 -4.42 5.20 4.07
N ALA A 625 -4.31 6.14 4.99
CA ALA A 625 -4.95 6.00 6.29
C ALA A 625 -6.50 5.98 6.14
N PRO A 626 -7.25 5.24 6.98
CA PRO A 626 -8.70 5.36 7.02
C PRO A 626 -9.09 6.81 7.32
N MET A 627 -9.98 7.39 6.51
CA MET A 627 -10.27 8.82 6.55
C MET A 627 -10.84 9.24 7.91
N LEU A 628 -10.10 10.06 8.65
CA LEU A 628 -10.53 10.55 9.95
C LEU A 628 -11.64 11.59 9.79
N SER A 629 -12.76 11.32 10.46
CA SER A 629 -13.81 12.30 10.72
C SER A 629 -13.23 13.47 11.51
N LYS A 630 -13.42 14.68 10.99
CA LYS A 630 -12.95 15.91 11.61
C LYS A 630 -13.63 16.15 12.96
N GLU A 631 -14.91 15.83 13.06
CA GLU A 631 -15.68 16.05 14.29
C GLU A 631 -15.23 15.08 15.38
N ASP A 632 -15.18 13.77 15.09
CA ASP A 632 -14.78 12.76 16.09
C ASP A 632 -13.35 12.98 16.60
N VAL A 633 -12.41 13.35 15.71
CA VAL A 633 -11.05 13.71 16.10
C VAL A 633 -11.05 14.94 17.01
N LEU A 634 -11.75 16.02 16.67
CA LEU A 634 -11.77 17.23 17.49
C LEU A 634 -12.50 17.03 18.83
N GLN A 635 -13.53 16.19 18.88
CA GLN A 635 -14.21 15.80 20.12
C GLN A 635 -13.33 14.88 21.01
N SER A 636 -12.44 14.07 20.43
CA SER A 636 -11.51 13.21 21.18
C SER A 636 -10.39 13.97 21.90
N LEU A 637 -10.12 15.23 21.50
CA LEU A 637 -9.06 16.04 22.10
C LEU A 637 -9.44 16.50 23.52
N PRO A 638 -8.46 16.69 24.42
CA PRO A 638 -8.72 17.33 25.70
C PRO A 638 -9.35 18.71 25.53
N SER A 639 -10.21 19.10 26.49
CA SER A 639 -10.76 20.46 26.63
C SER A 639 -9.70 21.54 26.48
N GLU A 640 -9.99 22.64 25.78
CA GLU A 640 -9.05 23.76 25.60
C GLU A 640 -8.57 24.38 26.92
N TRP A 641 -7.44 25.10 26.87
CA TRP A 641 -6.97 25.88 28.02
C TRP A 641 -8.01 26.97 28.36
N PRO A 642 -8.48 27.06 29.62
CA PRO A 642 -9.72 27.79 29.94
C PRO A 642 -9.61 29.31 29.74
N GLU A 643 -8.48 29.90 30.15
CA GLU A 643 -8.20 31.33 30.01
C GLU A 643 -7.68 31.65 28.60
N ASP A 644 -7.90 32.87 28.11
CA ASP A 644 -7.23 33.34 26.90
C ASP A 644 -5.91 34.04 27.24
N PRO A 645 -4.75 33.54 26.78
CA PRO A 645 -3.49 34.24 26.99
C PRO A 645 -3.41 35.58 26.25
N ILE A 646 -4.13 35.76 25.11
CA ILE A 646 -3.97 36.93 24.21
C ILE A 646 -4.13 38.27 24.94
N ASP A 647 -5.14 38.39 25.80
CA ASP A 647 -5.39 39.62 26.56
C ASP A 647 -4.27 39.98 27.54
N ASN A 648 -3.45 39.00 27.93
CA ASN A 648 -2.26 39.18 28.76
C ASN A 648 -0.95 39.28 27.94
N LEU A 649 -0.95 39.01 26.62
CA LEU A 649 0.29 39.04 25.82
C LEU A 649 0.77 40.46 25.52
N VAL A 650 -0.14 41.37 25.19
CA VAL A 650 0.21 42.72 24.70
C VAL A 650 1.05 43.51 25.75
N PRO A 651 0.68 43.55 27.05
CA PRO A 651 1.50 44.24 28.06
C PRO A 651 2.85 43.58 28.34
N ILE A 652 2.99 42.27 28.08
CA ILE A 652 4.22 41.50 28.33
C ILE A 652 5.25 41.71 27.19
N ALA A 653 4.78 41.94 25.96
CA ALA A 653 5.65 42.21 24.82
C ALA A 653 6.09 43.69 24.71
N SER A 654 5.17 44.64 24.94
CA SER A 654 5.43 46.09 24.84
C SER A 654 4.90 46.83 26.08
N HIS A 655 5.73 47.57 26.82
CA HIS A 655 6.62 48.61 26.30
C HIS A 655 8.09 48.53 26.78
N SER A 656 8.46 47.57 27.63
CA SER A 656 9.75 47.57 28.33
C SER A 656 10.94 46.98 27.55
N SER A 657 10.69 46.15 26.53
CA SER A 657 11.70 45.25 25.95
C SER A 657 12.32 45.71 24.62
N LYS A 658 11.65 46.61 23.88
CA LYS A 658 11.97 46.97 22.47
C LYS A 658 12.23 45.75 21.57
N LYS A 659 11.50 44.64 21.78
CA LYS A 659 11.63 43.41 20.97
C LYS A 659 10.48 43.29 19.99
N PHE A 660 10.79 43.30 18.69
CA PHE A 660 9.80 43.31 17.61
C PHE A 660 9.71 41.96 16.88
N LEU A 661 8.56 41.69 16.27
CA LEU A 661 8.40 40.56 15.35
C LEU A 661 8.65 41.02 13.91
N VAL A 662 9.49 40.32 13.15
CA VAL A 662 9.73 40.62 11.73
C VAL A 662 9.36 39.40 10.91
N VAL A 663 8.35 39.54 10.06
CA VAL A 663 7.81 38.44 9.26
C VAL A 663 8.31 38.54 7.83
N LEU A 664 9.10 37.55 7.40
CA LEU A 664 9.50 37.36 6.00
C LEU A 664 8.46 36.42 5.37
N ASP A 665 7.68 36.93 4.42
CA ASP A 665 6.46 36.27 3.95
C ASP A 665 6.63 35.73 2.51
N ASP A 666 6.74 34.39 2.38
CA ASP A 666 6.83 33.72 1.07
C ASP A 666 5.46 33.47 0.42
N ASP A 667 4.38 33.61 1.20
CA ASP A 667 3.06 33.12 0.86
C ASP A 667 2.33 34.10 -0.09
N PRO A 668 2.09 33.73 -1.36
CA PRO A 668 1.45 34.61 -2.34
C PRO A 668 -0.03 34.89 -2.05
N THR A 669 -0.61 34.31 -0.99
CA THR A 669 -1.94 34.69 -0.49
C THR A 669 -1.95 35.96 0.36
N GLY A 670 -0.77 36.58 0.60
CA GLY A 670 -0.64 37.85 1.34
C GLY A 670 -0.80 37.67 2.85
N THR A 671 -0.75 38.79 3.59
CA THR A 671 -0.61 38.85 5.06
C THR A 671 -1.88 38.41 5.82
N GLN A 672 -2.18 37.11 5.80
CA GLN A 672 -3.37 36.51 6.43
C GLN A 672 -3.41 36.70 7.95
N THR A 673 -4.63 36.62 8.50
CA THR A 673 -5.01 36.71 9.94
C THR A 673 -4.57 37.97 10.71
N VAL A 674 -3.84 38.90 10.09
CA VAL A 674 -3.43 40.18 10.70
C VAL A 674 -4.19 41.38 10.11
N HIS A 675 -4.15 42.51 10.82
CA HIS A 675 -4.70 43.79 10.39
C HIS A 675 -3.90 44.95 11.02
N ASP A 676 -3.95 46.14 10.41
CA ASP A 676 -3.34 47.37 10.94
C ASP A 676 -1.81 47.24 11.20
N ILE A 677 -1.10 46.50 10.33
CA ILE A 677 0.36 46.30 10.34
C ILE A 677 0.98 46.88 9.07
N GLU A 678 2.19 47.45 9.16
CA GLU A 678 2.95 47.87 7.98
C GLU A 678 3.58 46.69 7.23
N VAL A 679 3.48 46.72 5.90
CA VAL A 679 3.92 45.66 4.98
C VAL A 679 4.90 46.25 3.99
N LEU A 680 6.14 45.78 4.02
CA LEU A 680 7.23 46.30 3.20
C LEU A 680 7.41 45.47 1.92
N THR A 681 7.47 46.14 0.78
CA THR A 681 7.90 45.59 -0.52
C THR A 681 9.40 45.82 -0.78
N GLU A 682 10.06 46.64 0.03
CA GLU A 682 11.48 46.99 -0.07
C GLU A 682 12.15 46.99 1.31
N TRP A 683 13.43 46.63 1.38
CA TRP A 683 14.18 46.46 2.63
C TRP A 683 15.58 47.10 2.62
N PRO A 684 15.79 48.34 2.14
CA PRO A 684 17.04 49.07 2.39
C PRO A 684 17.20 49.34 3.89
N VAL A 685 18.44 49.46 4.36
CA VAL A 685 18.76 49.60 5.80
C VAL A 685 18.06 50.84 6.38
N GLU A 686 17.94 51.91 5.60
CA GLU A 686 17.37 53.19 5.99
C GLU A 686 15.85 53.08 6.25
N ALA A 687 15.11 52.35 5.40
CA ALA A 687 13.69 52.08 5.64
C ALA A 687 13.48 51.19 6.87
N LEU A 688 14.31 50.16 7.05
CA LEU A 688 14.25 49.28 8.23
C LEU A 688 14.58 50.05 9.54
N VAL A 689 15.46 51.05 9.48
CA VAL A 689 15.71 51.98 10.61
C VAL A 689 14.47 52.83 10.90
N GLU A 690 13.82 53.40 9.89
CA GLU A 690 12.57 54.15 10.08
C GLU A 690 11.49 53.28 10.75
N GLN A 691 11.33 52.03 10.28
CA GLN A 691 10.38 51.09 10.86
C GLN A 691 10.71 50.75 12.32
N PHE A 692 11.97 50.48 12.66
CA PHE A 692 12.35 50.29 14.07
C PHE A 692 12.18 51.55 14.93
N LEU A 693 12.24 52.76 14.36
CA LEU A 693 11.96 54.01 15.06
C LEU A 693 10.46 54.27 15.32
N LYS A 694 9.55 53.67 14.51
CA LYS A 694 8.09 53.69 14.76
C LYS A 694 7.65 52.83 15.95
N LEU A 695 8.55 52.00 16.51
CA LEU A 695 8.29 51.04 17.58
C LEU A 695 7.12 50.03 17.32
N PRO A 696 6.98 49.45 16.11
CA PRO A 696 5.86 48.58 15.78
C PRO A 696 5.95 47.22 16.50
N THR A 697 4.83 46.68 16.97
CA THR A 697 4.78 45.32 17.53
C THR A 697 5.26 44.26 16.52
N CYS A 698 4.96 44.49 15.24
CA CYS A 698 5.28 43.61 14.12
C CYS A 698 5.33 44.42 12.82
N PHE A 699 6.14 44.00 11.85
CA PHE A 699 6.00 44.38 10.45
C PHE A 699 6.36 43.22 9.52
N PHE A 700 5.82 43.25 8.30
CA PHE A 700 6.03 42.22 7.28
C PHE A 700 7.02 42.71 6.22
N ILE A 701 7.75 41.78 5.61
CA ILE A 701 8.55 41.94 4.40
C ILE A 701 8.05 40.89 3.41
N LEU A 702 7.42 41.32 2.32
CA LEU A 702 6.96 40.41 1.27
C LEU A 702 8.16 39.94 0.46
N THR A 703 8.55 38.68 0.60
CA THR A 703 9.72 38.12 -0.11
C THR A 703 9.31 37.56 -1.47
N ASN A 704 8.11 36.96 -1.56
CA ASN A 704 7.70 36.11 -2.68
C ASN A 704 8.78 35.07 -3.06
N SER A 705 9.58 34.62 -2.09
CA SER A 705 10.75 33.75 -2.32
C SER A 705 10.36 32.40 -2.94
N ARG A 706 9.12 31.94 -2.69
CA ARG A 706 8.50 30.76 -3.29
C ARG A 706 8.37 30.81 -4.82
N SER A 707 8.52 31.98 -5.44
CA SER A 707 8.60 32.15 -6.91
C SER A 707 10.01 31.94 -7.48
N MET A 708 11.03 31.74 -6.63
CA MET A 708 12.43 31.73 -7.00
C MET A 708 13.04 30.31 -6.98
N THR A 709 14.29 30.19 -7.41
CA THR A 709 15.10 29.00 -7.12
C THR A 709 15.64 29.06 -5.69
N ALA A 710 15.97 27.91 -5.10
CA ALA A 710 16.48 27.84 -3.73
C ALA A 710 17.67 28.78 -3.49
N ASP A 711 18.67 28.82 -4.40
CA ASP A 711 19.84 29.70 -4.28
C ASP A 711 19.46 31.19 -4.22
N LYS A 712 18.44 31.60 -4.99
CA LYS A 712 17.91 32.96 -5.00
C LYS A 712 17.15 33.28 -3.72
N ALA A 713 16.30 32.36 -3.24
CA ALA A 713 15.59 32.49 -1.97
C ALA A 713 16.57 32.60 -0.79
N MET A 714 17.62 31.77 -0.76
CA MET A 714 18.69 31.85 0.24
C MET A 714 19.42 33.20 0.20
N LEU A 715 19.82 33.68 -0.98
CA LEU A 715 20.49 34.96 -1.14
C LEU A 715 19.59 36.15 -0.73
N LEU A 716 18.29 36.08 -1.02
CA LEU A 716 17.28 37.04 -0.61
C LEU A 716 17.15 37.10 0.91
N VAL A 717 16.91 35.95 1.57
CA VAL A 717 16.80 35.87 3.04
C VAL A 717 18.09 36.33 3.72
N GLN A 718 19.27 35.92 3.23
CA GLN A 718 20.54 36.44 3.73
C GLN A 718 20.65 37.97 3.62
N THR A 719 20.18 38.55 2.51
CA THR A 719 20.23 40.01 2.28
C THR A 719 19.29 40.75 3.23
N ILE A 720 18.07 40.25 3.40
CA ILE A 720 17.09 40.80 4.37
C ILE A 720 17.66 40.71 5.80
N CYS A 721 18.21 39.56 6.21
CA CYS A 721 18.80 39.40 7.54
C CYS A 721 20.03 40.32 7.76
N LYS A 722 20.87 40.54 6.74
CA LYS A 722 22.01 41.46 6.81
C LYS A 722 21.52 42.90 7.01
N ASN A 723 20.50 43.31 6.26
CA ASN A 723 19.94 44.66 6.35
C ASN A 723 19.20 44.90 7.68
N LEU A 724 18.43 43.92 8.17
CA LEU A 724 17.78 43.97 9.49
C LEU A 724 18.79 44.07 10.63
N LYS A 725 19.90 43.33 10.56
CA LYS A 725 21.00 43.44 11.54
C LYS A 725 21.62 44.84 11.51
N ALA A 726 22.01 45.34 10.34
CA ALA A 726 22.58 46.68 10.19
C ALA A 726 21.61 47.81 10.60
N ALA A 727 20.30 47.59 10.46
CA ALA A 727 19.27 48.53 10.90
C ALA A 727 19.08 48.51 12.43
N ALA A 728 19.04 47.34 13.06
CA ALA A 728 18.94 47.23 14.51
C ALA A 728 20.19 47.78 15.22
N GLU A 729 21.38 47.56 14.64
CA GLU A 729 22.65 48.15 15.13
C GLU A 729 22.65 49.69 15.08
N LYS A 730 21.82 50.31 14.22
CA LYS A 730 21.62 51.78 14.16
C LYS A 730 20.58 52.31 15.16
N VAL A 731 19.74 51.48 15.79
CA VAL A 731 18.64 51.94 16.68
C VAL A 731 18.81 51.46 18.13
N PRO A 732 19.21 52.33 19.08
CA PRO A 732 19.63 51.92 20.42
C PRO A 732 18.60 51.09 21.22
N GLY A 733 19.02 49.88 21.58
CA GLY A 733 18.27 48.94 22.43
C GLY A 733 17.19 48.13 21.70
N VAL A 734 17.17 48.13 20.36
CA VAL A 734 16.23 47.31 19.58
C VAL A 734 16.70 45.85 19.52
N SER A 735 15.74 44.92 19.58
CA SER A 735 15.94 43.51 19.25
C SER A 735 14.77 42.98 18.43
N TYR A 736 14.93 41.83 17.78
CA TYR A 736 13.86 41.23 16.97
C TYR A 736 13.90 39.70 16.95
N THR A 737 12.77 39.10 16.59
CA THR A 737 12.65 37.67 16.25
C THR A 737 12.15 37.56 14.81
N ILE A 738 12.78 36.71 14.00
CA ILE A 738 12.34 36.45 12.62
C ILE A 738 11.33 35.30 12.59
N VAL A 739 10.23 35.53 11.86
CA VAL A 739 9.32 34.49 11.38
C VAL A 739 9.51 34.39 9.87
N LEU A 740 9.91 33.22 9.40
CA LEU A 740 9.77 32.80 8.00
C LEU A 740 8.32 32.30 7.85
N ARG A 741 7.40 33.17 7.43
CA ARG A 741 6.04 32.72 7.13
C ARG A 741 6.05 32.02 5.77
N GLY A 742 5.36 30.88 5.72
CA GLY A 742 5.15 30.13 4.50
C GLY A 742 3.76 29.57 4.34
N ASP A 743 3.55 28.91 3.21
CA ASP A 743 2.34 28.16 2.90
C ASP A 743 2.05 27.11 3.98
N SER A 744 0.86 27.19 4.58
CA SER A 744 0.33 26.21 5.53
C SER A 744 0.38 24.75 5.04
N THR A 745 0.40 24.52 3.72
CA THR A 745 0.52 23.20 3.09
C THR A 745 1.97 22.70 2.98
N LEU A 746 2.87 23.14 3.89
CA LEU A 746 4.26 22.71 4.01
C LEU A 746 5.16 22.97 2.78
N ARG A 747 4.73 23.85 1.87
CA ARG A 747 5.51 24.25 0.68
C ARG A 747 6.43 25.44 0.98
N GLY A 748 7.43 25.63 0.13
CA GLY A 748 8.50 26.63 0.29
C GLY A 748 9.89 26.01 0.51
N HIS A 749 10.89 26.88 0.59
CA HIS A 749 12.31 26.50 0.62
C HIS A 749 12.79 26.16 2.04
N PHE A 750 12.24 25.09 2.61
CA PHE A 750 12.71 24.51 3.87
C PHE A 750 13.55 23.24 3.60
N PRO A 751 14.76 23.10 4.18
CA PRO A 751 15.36 23.95 5.22
C PRO A 751 16.14 25.19 4.72
N GLU A 752 16.27 25.38 3.41
CA GLU A 752 17.24 26.31 2.80
C GLU A 752 17.12 27.77 3.31
N GLU A 753 15.92 28.31 3.48
CA GLU A 753 15.69 29.66 4.05
C GLU A 753 16.04 29.75 5.54
N ALA A 754 15.87 28.66 6.29
CA ALA A 754 16.20 28.61 7.72
C ALA A 754 17.72 28.57 7.92
N ASP A 755 18.43 27.77 7.11
CA ASP A 755 19.89 27.78 7.04
C ASP A 755 20.41 29.18 6.61
N ALA A 756 19.77 29.81 5.63
CA ALA A 756 20.11 31.16 5.18
C ALA A 756 19.96 32.21 6.29
N ALA A 757 18.87 32.20 7.06
CA ALA A 757 18.68 33.11 8.19
C ALA A 757 19.70 32.87 9.32
N VAL A 758 19.94 31.61 9.70
CA VAL A 758 20.92 31.24 10.73
C VAL A 758 22.35 31.63 10.32
N SER A 759 22.70 31.55 9.03
CA SER A 759 24.03 31.95 8.52
C SER A 759 24.38 33.43 8.78
N VAL A 760 23.38 34.29 9.06
CA VAL A 760 23.56 35.72 9.33
C VAL A 760 23.29 36.08 10.79
N LEU A 761 22.28 35.48 11.42
CA LEU A 761 21.84 35.78 12.79
C LEU A 761 22.55 34.93 13.87
N GLY A 762 23.32 33.93 13.43
CA GLY A 762 23.94 32.92 14.27
C GLY A 762 22.94 31.88 14.78
N GLU A 763 23.50 30.81 15.34
CA GLU A 763 22.78 29.64 15.87
C GLU A 763 21.72 30.00 16.94
N MET A 764 20.51 29.47 16.78
CA MET A 764 19.35 29.67 17.66
C MET A 764 19.22 28.56 18.70
N ASP A 765 18.46 28.79 19.76
CA ASP A 765 18.14 27.72 20.72
C ASP A 765 17.27 26.63 20.07
N ALA A 766 16.22 27.02 19.34
CA ALA A 766 15.47 26.07 18.53
C ALA A 766 14.87 26.69 17.25
N TRP A 767 14.61 25.83 16.26
CA TRP A 767 13.76 26.10 15.11
C TRP A 767 12.33 25.64 15.43
N ILE A 768 11.36 26.54 15.33
CA ILE A 768 9.94 26.27 15.62
C ILE A 768 9.20 26.04 14.31
N ILE A 769 8.65 24.84 14.11
CA ILE A 769 7.86 24.47 12.93
C ILE A 769 6.37 24.46 13.31
N CYS A 770 5.59 25.40 12.78
CA CYS A 770 4.20 25.61 13.17
C CYS A 770 3.28 25.93 11.96
N PRO A 771 2.87 24.92 11.18
CA PRO A 771 2.03 25.09 9.97
C PRO A 771 0.52 25.28 10.26
N PHE A 772 0.13 25.37 11.54
CA PHE A 772 -1.27 25.50 11.94
C PHE A 772 -1.93 26.78 11.41
N PHE A 773 -3.12 26.64 10.84
CA PHE A 773 -3.92 27.75 10.31
C PHE A 773 -5.41 27.38 10.30
N LEU A 774 -6.12 27.81 11.35
CA LEU A 774 -7.51 27.37 11.60
C LEU A 774 -8.46 27.74 10.46
N GLN A 775 -8.35 28.97 9.95
CA GLN A 775 -9.24 29.54 8.94
C GLN A 775 -9.01 28.92 7.56
N GLY A 776 -7.79 28.44 7.27
CA GLY A 776 -7.50 27.60 6.11
C GLY A 776 -7.90 26.13 6.27
N GLY A 777 -8.32 25.71 7.47
CA GLY A 777 -8.57 24.31 7.80
C GLY A 777 -7.29 23.48 7.85
N ARG A 778 -6.30 23.93 8.63
CA ARG A 778 -4.97 23.31 8.75
C ARG A 778 -4.66 23.00 10.20
N TYR A 779 -4.59 21.72 10.53
CA TYR A 779 -4.52 21.20 11.89
C TYR A 779 -3.24 20.39 12.08
N THR A 780 -2.63 20.41 13.26
CA THR A 780 -1.49 19.53 13.59
C THR A 780 -1.83 18.76 14.85
N ILE A 781 -2.05 17.44 14.71
CA ILE A 781 -2.59 16.56 15.76
C ILE A 781 -1.76 15.28 15.78
N ASN A 782 -1.25 14.91 16.95
CA ASN A 782 -0.37 13.75 17.17
C ASN A 782 0.81 13.72 16.17
N ASP A 783 1.48 14.87 16.06
CA ASP A 783 2.60 15.20 15.16
C ASP A 783 2.27 15.14 13.64
N ILE A 784 1.07 14.70 13.26
CA ILE A 784 0.59 14.68 11.87
C ILE A 784 -0.07 16.01 11.52
N HIS A 785 0.33 16.61 10.39
CA HIS A 785 -0.33 17.77 9.82
C HIS A 785 -1.45 17.35 8.85
N TYR A 786 -2.60 18.02 8.94
CA TYR A 786 -3.82 17.70 8.22
C TYR A 786 -4.39 18.92 7.48
N VAL A 787 -4.82 18.67 6.25
CA VAL A 787 -5.64 19.53 5.40
C VAL A 787 -7.09 19.07 5.55
N ALA A 788 -7.95 19.92 6.11
CA ALA A 788 -9.36 19.61 6.20
C ALA A 788 -10.04 19.72 4.82
N ASP A 789 -10.87 18.73 4.49
CA ASP A 789 -11.80 18.79 3.36
C ASP A 789 -13.20 18.42 3.85
N SER A 790 -14.07 19.42 3.90
CA SER A 790 -15.45 19.31 4.41
C SER A 790 -15.48 18.72 5.84
N ASP A 791 -15.98 17.48 5.97
CA ASP A 791 -16.12 16.66 7.18
C ASP A 791 -14.86 15.87 7.55
N ARG A 792 -13.81 15.86 6.73
CA ARG A 792 -12.61 15.00 6.89
C ARG A 792 -11.34 15.77 7.21
N LEU A 793 -10.40 15.08 7.84
CA LEU A 793 -8.99 15.49 7.94
C LEU A 793 -8.13 14.60 7.04
N ILE A 794 -7.55 15.18 5.98
CA ILE A 794 -6.67 14.50 5.03
C ILE A 794 -5.21 14.76 5.45
N PRO A 795 -4.36 13.73 5.67
CA PRO A 795 -2.95 13.93 5.97
C PRO A 795 -2.24 14.74 4.89
N ALA A 796 -1.43 15.72 5.26
CA ALA A 796 -0.92 16.73 4.31
C ALA A 796 -0.12 16.12 3.14
N GLY A 797 0.61 15.03 3.36
CA GLY A 797 1.37 14.27 2.36
C GLY A 797 0.51 13.49 1.36
N GLU A 798 -0.76 13.25 1.65
CA GLU A 798 -1.71 12.59 0.73
C GLU A 798 -2.39 13.58 -0.24
N THR A 799 -2.23 14.89 -0.01
CA THR A 799 -2.92 15.96 -0.76
C THR A 799 -2.30 16.28 -2.11
N GLU A 800 -3.01 17.06 -2.94
CA GLU A 800 -2.46 17.61 -4.18
C GLU A 800 -1.27 18.58 -3.94
N PHE A 801 -1.16 19.20 -2.75
CA PHE A 801 -0.05 20.10 -2.40
C PHE A 801 1.28 19.37 -2.14
N ALA A 802 1.24 18.11 -1.68
CA ALA A 802 2.42 17.28 -1.49
C ALA A 802 3.03 16.80 -2.81
N LYS A 803 2.24 16.81 -3.90
CA LYS A 803 2.63 16.41 -5.25
C LYS A 803 3.14 17.59 -6.10
N ASP A 804 3.45 18.71 -5.45
CA ASP A 804 4.03 19.91 -6.07
C ASP A 804 5.40 19.60 -6.70
N ALA A 805 5.59 19.97 -7.96
CA ALA A 805 6.76 19.61 -8.75
C ALA A 805 8.07 20.28 -8.28
N VAL A 806 7.99 21.33 -7.44
CA VAL A 806 9.14 22.05 -6.89
C VAL A 806 9.28 21.80 -5.39
N PHE A 807 8.16 21.81 -4.66
CA PHE A 807 8.14 21.80 -3.19
C PHE A 807 7.73 20.48 -2.55
N GLY A 808 7.42 19.46 -3.36
CA GLY A 808 6.85 18.19 -2.95
C GLY A 808 7.56 17.46 -1.80
N TYR A 809 6.80 16.60 -1.14
CA TYR A 809 7.17 15.84 0.05
C TYR A 809 6.23 14.63 0.18
N LYS A 810 6.54 13.69 1.08
CA LYS A 810 5.75 12.46 1.30
C LYS A 810 5.18 12.36 2.69
N SER A 811 5.94 12.69 3.74
CA SER A 811 5.43 12.49 5.10
C SER A 811 4.44 13.56 5.51
N SER A 812 3.40 13.12 6.22
CA SER A 812 2.44 13.99 6.92
C SER A 812 2.81 14.21 8.39
N ASN A 813 3.66 13.34 8.97
CA ASN A 813 4.21 13.53 10.30
C ASN A 813 5.33 14.58 10.23
N LEU A 814 5.22 15.67 10.99
CA LEU A 814 6.13 16.80 10.88
C LEU A 814 7.57 16.47 11.30
N ARG A 815 7.79 15.44 12.12
CA ARG A 815 9.13 14.97 12.53
C ARG A 815 9.83 14.28 11.36
N GLN A 816 9.11 13.38 10.69
CA GLN A 816 9.56 12.69 9.48
C GLN A 816 9.68 13.64 8.29
N TRP A 817 8.80 14.64 8.18
CA TRP A 817 8.88 15.70 7.18
C TRP A 817 10.13 16.56 7.38
N VAL A 818 10.52 16.88 8.63
CA VAL A 818 11.80 17.52 8.92
C VAL A 818 12.96 16.63 8.47
N GLU A 819 12.93 15.32 8.73
CA GLU A 819 13.98 14.40 8.26
C GLU A 819 14.04 14.30 6.72
N GLU A 820 12.89 14.21 6.06
CA GLU A 820 12.75 14.20 4.60
C GLU A 820 13.32 15.46 3.96
N LYS A 821 12.86 16.65 4.39
CA LYS A 821 13.31 17.93 3.84
C LYS A 821 14.77 18.24 4.18
N THR A 822 15.23 17.90 5.38
CA THR A 822 16.66 18.03 5.77
C THR A 822 17.56 16.92 5.23
N LYS A 823 17.01 15.95 4.48
CA LYS A 823 17.74 14.85 3.81
C LYS A 823 18.56 14.02 4.81
N GLY A 824 17.98 13.74 5.99
CA GLY A 824 18.61 12.96 7.06
C GLY A 824 19.56 13.74 7.97
N ARG A 825 19.72 15.07 7.82
CA ARG A 825 20.56 15.89 8.71
C ARG A 825 19.96 16.04 10.12
N VAL A 826 18.63 16.00 10.25
CA VAL A 826 17.92 15.96 11.53
C VAL A 826 16.98 14.76 11.49
N LEU A 827 17.17 13.79 12.38
CA LEU A 827 16.40 12.53 12.41
C LEU A 827 15.06 12.72 13.14
N GLU A 828 14.05 11.91 12.82
CA GLU A 828 12.71 11.95 13.44
C GLU A 828 12.79 11.97 14.98
N ASN A 829 13.67 11.12 15.54
CA ASN A 829 13.85 10.97 16.98
C ASN A 829 14.54 12.18 17.65
N GLN A 830 15.20 13.06 16.89
CA GLN A 830 15.82 14.30 17.37
C GLN A 830 14.84 15.49 17.35
N VAL A 831 13.76 15.42 16.58
CA VAL A 831 12.74 16.47 16.53
C VAL A 831 11.89 16.45 17.80
N SER A 832 11.91 17.53 18.57
CA SER A 832 11.10 17.73 19.76
C SER A 832 9.66 18.12 19.40
N THR A 833 8.69 17.84 20.26
CA THR A 833 7.28 18.16 20.01
C THR A 833 6.61 18.87 21.18
N ILE A 834 5.84 19.92 20.87
CA ILE A 834 4.82 20.50 21.75
C ILE A 834 3.50 19.81 21.40
N SER A 835 2.95 19.03 22.33
CA SER A 835 1.70 18.28 22.14
C SER A 835 0.47 19.08 22.56
N ILE A 836 -0.70 18.74 22.01
CA ILE A 836 -1.99 19.34 22.42
C ILE A 836 -2.24 19.10 23.92
N THR A 837 -1.82 17.95 24.46
CA THR A 837 -1.91 17.66 25.90
C THR A 837 -1.08 18.62 26.75
N LEU A 838 0.14 19.01 26.31
CA LEU A 838 0.94 20.02 27.00
C LEU A 838 0.20 21.37 27.01
N LEU A 839 -0.26 21.84 25.84
CA LEU A 839 -0.96 23.11 25.69
C LEU A 839 -2.25 23.15 26.53
N ARG A 840 -3.08 22.11 26.44
CA ARG A 840 -4.43 22.09 27.01
C ARG A 840 -4.50 21.63 28.48
N LYS A 841 -3.48 20.94 29.01
CA LYS A 841 -3.46 20.48 30.42
C LYS A 841 -2.35 21.07 31.28
N GLN A 842 -1.31 21.68 30.71
CA GLN A 842 -0.18 22.25 31.46
C GLN A 842 0.08 23.74 31.16
N GLY A 843 -0.36 24.23 30.01
CA GLY A 843 -0.46 25.66 29.73
C GLY A 843 0.88 26.38 29.46
N PRO A 844 0.87 27.73 29.46
CA PRO A 844 2.01 28.53 29.00
C PRO A 844 3.33 28.29 29.74
N THR A 845 3.27 28.08 31.06
CA THR A 845 4.48 27.90 31.89
C THR A 845 5.22 26.61 31.54
N ALA A 846 4.49 25.50 31.30
CA ALA A 846 5.09 24.24 30.89
C ALA A 846 5.65 24.29 29.47
N VAL A 847 5.01 25.02 28.55
CA VAL A 847 5.57 25.33 27.21
C VAL A 847 6.89 26.11 27.35
N CYS A 848 6.91 27.13 28.22
CA CYS A 848 8.10 27.92 28.51
C CYS A 848 9.25 27.05 29.06
N GLU A 849 8.96 26.15 29.99
CA GLU A 849 9.95 25.22 30.56
C GLU A 849 10.47 24.21 29.53
N HIS A 850 9.59 23.63 28.72
CA HIS A 850 9.96 22.74 27.61
C HIS A 850 10.84 23.45 26.58
N LEU A 851 10.48 24.66 26.15
CA LEU A 851 11.30 25.47 25.23
C LEU A 851 12.63 25.91 25.86
N CYS A 852 12.69 26.06 27.18
CA CYS A 852 13.93 26.38 27.88
C CYS A 852 14.89 25.19 27.99
N SER A 853 14.38 23.96 28.08
CA SER A 853 15.18 22.73 28.21
C SER A 853 15.77 22.21 26.90
N LEU A 854 15.34 22.71 25.74
CA LEU A 854 15.88 22.33 24.43
C LEU A 854 17.38 22.66 24.32
N GLU A 855 18.14 21.68 23.81
CA GLU A 855 19.53 21.86 23.40
C GLU A 855 19.61 22.83 22.21
N LYS A 856 20.68 23.62 22.16
CA LYS A 856 20.84 24.68 21.16
C LYS A 856 20.95 24.07 19.75
N GLY A 857 20.17 24.60 18.81
CA GLY A 857 20.05 24.07 17.45
C GLY A 857 18.95 23.01 17.26
N SER A 858 18.18 22.68 18.30
CA SER A 858 17.06 21.72 18.20
C SER A 858 16.00 22.14 17.18
N VAL A 859 15.32 21.18 16.56
CA VAL A 859 14.06 21.44 15.84
C VAL A 859 12.89 21.03 16.74
N CYS A 860 11.87 21.89 16.83
CA CYS A 860 10.67 21.66 17.63
C CYS A 860 9.41 21.91 16.79
N ILE A 861 8.54 20.90 16.69
CA ILE A 861 7.24 20.99 16.01
C ILE A 861 6.14 21.37 17.02
N VAL A 862 5.11 22.06 16.54
CA VAL A 862 3.98 22.51 17.37
C VAL A 862 2.68 21.90 16.88
N ASN A 863 2.06 21.08 17.72
CA ASN A 863 0.68 20.61 17.54
C ASN A 863 -0.30 21.72 17.94
N ALA A 864 -1.40 21.85 17.20
CA ALA A 864 -2.51 22.74 17.52
C ALA A 864 -3.76 22.30 16.75
N ALA A 865 -4.93 22.43 17.39
CA ALA A 865 -6.23 22.19 16.77
C ALA A 865 -7.16 23.42 16.82
N SER A 866 -6.84 24.46 17.60
CA SER A 866 -7.54 25.73 17.62
C SER A 866 -6.62 26.93 17.84
N ASP A 867 -7.13 28.15 17.62
CA ASP A 867 -6.35 29.37 17.89
C ASP A 867 -6.05 29.55 19.40
N ARG A 868 -6.80 28.91 20.31
CA ARG A 868 -6.49 28.89 21.76
C ARG A 868 -5.23 28.08 22.07
N ASP A 869 -5.02 26.95 21.38
CA ASP A 869 -3.75 26.20 21.45
C ASP A 869 -2.58 27.08 21.03
N MET A 870 -2.78 27.88 19.97
CA MET A 870 -1.77 28.79 19.44
C MET A 870 -1.46 29.97 20.37
N ALA A 871 -2.47 30.52 21.04
CA ALA A 871 -2.30 31.55 22.07
C ALA A 871 -1.49 31.03 23.28
N VAL A 872 -1.73 29.79 23.71
CA VAL A 872 -0.95 29.13 24.78
C VAL A 872 0.50 28.94 24.36
N PHE A 873 0.73 28.43 23.14
CA PHE A 873 2.09 28.27 22.62
C PHE A 873 2.84 29.60 22.53
N ALA A 874 2.22 30.63 21.94
CA ALA A 874 2.78 31.96 21.82
C ALA A 874 3.13 32.58 23.18
N SER A 875 2.28 32.39 24.20
CA SER A 875 2.54 32.83 25.57
C SER A 875 3.77 32.16 26.18
N GLY A 876 3.87 30.83 26.10
CA GLY A 876 5.02 30.10 26.62
C GLY A 876 6.33 30.44 25.89
N MET A 877 6.25 30.66 24.57
CA MET A 877 7.39 31.13 23.78
C MET A 877 7.84 32.53 24.22
N ILE A 878 6.94 33.49 24.41
CA ILE A 878 7.27 34.83 24.92
C ILE A 878 7.97 34.75 26.28
N GLN A 879 7.50 33.90 27.19
CA GLN A 879 8.15 33.70 28.49
C GLN A 879 9.56 33.09 28.36
N ALA A 880 9.78 32.16 27.43
CA ALA A 880 11.11 31.62 27.15
C ALA A 880 12.05 32.66 26.52
N GLU A 881 11.53 33.51 25.63
CA GLU A 881 12.29 34.64 25.06
C GLU A 881 12.67 35.69 26.12
N LEU A 882 11.80 35.93 27.12
CA LEU A 882 12.11 36.79 28.28
C LEU A 882 13.16 36.16 29.22
N LYS A 883 13.31 34.82 29.21
CA LYS A 883 14.44 34.10 29.84
C LYS A 883 15.71 34.10 28.96
N GLY A 884 15.72 34.84 27.84
CA GLY A 884 16.87 35.03 26.96
C GLY A 884 17.01 34.05 25.80
N LYS A 885 16.07 33.10 25.62
CA LYS A 885 16.09 32.15 24.51
C LYS A 885 15.86 32.84 23.15
N ARG A 886 16.51 32.36 22.10
CA ARG A 886 16.37 32.85 20.71
C ARG A 886 15.80 31.75 19.82
N PHE A 887 14.77 32.07 19.05
CA PHE A 887 14.10 31.12 18.15
C PHE A 887 14.06 31.63 16.72
N LEU A 888 14.01 30.71 15.76
CA LEU A 888 13.64 30.98 14.37
C LEU A 888 12.36 30.20 14.05
N CYS A 889 11.34 30.88 13.54
CA CYS A 889 10.02 30.27 13.36
C CYS A 889 9.72 30.07 11.87
N ARG A 890 9.36 28.86 11.43
CA ARG A 890 8.77 28.56 10.11
C ARG A 890 7.29 28.23 10.32
N THR A 891 6.40 29.16 9.98
CA THR A 891 4.98 29.07 10.40
C THR A 891 3.98 29.44 9.32
N ALA A 892 2.73 29.06 9.53
CA ALA A 892 1.58 29.63 8.83
C ALA A 892 1.03 30.86 9.58
N ALA A 893 -0.12 31.38 9.13
CA ALA A 893 -0.68 32.67 9.55
C ALA A 893 -1.12 32.75 11.03
N SER A 894 -1.86 31.75 11.55
CA SER A 894 -2.44 31.80 12.92
C SER A 894 -1.41 32.09 14.01
N PHE A 895 -0.18 31.58 13.86
CA PHE A 895 0.91 31.86 14.81
C PHE A 895 1.24 33.35 14.89
N VAL A 896 1.33 34.06 13.76
CA VAL A 896 1.73 35.47 13.73
C VAL A 896 0.70 36.33 14.47
N SER A 897 -0.59 36.15 14.17
CA SER A 897 -1.70 36.84 14.85
C SER A 897 -1.73 36.57 16.36
N ALA A 898 -1.54 35.30 16.78
CA ALA A 898 -1.49 34.94 18.20
C ALA A 898 -0.25 35.54 18.91
N ARG A 899 0.92 35.49 18.27
CA ARG A 899 2.20 35.98 18.82
C ARG A 899 2.23 37.49 19.07
N ILE A 900 1.35 38.25 18.43
CA ILE A 900 1.26 39.72 18.56
C ILE A 900 -0.04 40.21 19.22
N GLY A 901 -0.92 39.28 19.62
CA GLY A 901 -2.18 39.58 20.31
C GLY A 901 -3.27 40.21 19.43
N ILE A 902 -3.21 40.02 18.09
CA ILE A 902 -4.30 40.48 17.21
C ILE A 902 -5.54 39.60 17.39
N LYS A 903 -6.68 40.25 17.59
CA LYS A 903 -7.99 39.61 17.67
C LYS A 903 -8.63 39.54 16.28
N PRO A 904 -9.27 38.41 15.89
CA PRO A 904 -9.92 38.30 14.59
C PRO A 904 -11.00 39.38 14.37
N LYS A 905 -10.91 40.12 13.26
CA LYS A 905 -12.01 40.95 12.74
C LYS A 905 -12.95 40.08 11.89
N PRO A 906 -14.28 40.30 11.92
CA PRO A 906 -15.20 39.61 11.01
C PRO A 906 -14.95 40.05 9.54
N PRO A 907 -15.41 39.26 8.55
CA PRO A 907 -15.32 39.65 7.14
C PRO A 907 -16.03 40.99 6.86
N ILE A 908 -15.41 41.81 6.00
CA ILE A 908 -15.94 43.13 5.61
C ILE A 908 -17.30 42.95 4.92
N CYS A 909 -18.33 43.55 5.48
CA CYS A 909 -19.68 43.55 4.94
C CYS A 909 -19.89 44.73 3.96
N PRO A 910 -20.89 44.68 3.06
CA PRO A 910 -21.18 45.78 2.15
C PRO A 910 -21.43 47.13 2.86
N ASN A 911 -22.00 47.11 4.07
CA ASN A 911 -22.21 48.30 4.89
C ASN A 911 -20.90 48.98 5.31
N ASP A 912 -19.84 48.21 5.57
CA ASP A 912 -18.53 48.72 5.99
C ASP A 912 -17.81 49.43 4.83
N LEU A 913 -18.15 49.05 3.60
CA LEU A 913 -17.76 49.73 2.35
C LEU A 913 -18.75 50.85 1.95
N GLY A 914 -19.74 51.17 2.78
CA GLY A 914 -20.74 52.21 2.51
C GLY A 914 -21.81 51.84 1.46
N LEU A 915 -21.89 50.58 1.03
CA LEU A 915 -22.77 50.12 -0.05
C LEU A 915 -24.22 49.92 0.44
N LYS A 916 -25.02 50.98 0.37
CA LYS A 916 -26.41 51.04 0.90
C LYS A 916 -27.49 50.33 0.07
N ARG A 917 -27.12 49.47 -0.90
CA ARG A 917 -28.08 48.76 -1.76
C ARG A 917 -27.50 47.45 -2.27
N ALA A 918 -28.35 46.42 -2.37
CA ALA A 918 -28.02 45.19 -3.08
C ALA A 918 -27.96 45.47 -4.59
N LEU A 919 -26.77 45.79 -5.10
CA LEU A 919 -26.49 45.79 -6.54
C LEU A 919 -26.43 44.34 -7.01
N THR A 920 -27.24 44.01 -8.03
CA THR A 920 -27.35 42.66 -8.58
C THR A 920 -26.20 42.36 -9.54
N GLY A 921 -25.00 42.19 -8.99
CA GLY A 921 -23.79 41.81 -9.71
C GLY A 921 -22.65 41.50 -8.74
N GLY A 922 -21.92 40.41 -8.99
CA GLY A 922 -20.77 39.99 -8.19
C GLY A 922 -19.57 39.70 -9.09
N LEU A 923 -18.38 40.06 -8.62
CA LEU A 923 -17.11 39.71 -9.25
C LEU A 923 -16.50 38.51 -8.50
N ILE A 924 -16.31 37.40 -9.22
CA ILE A 924 -15.63 36.21 -8.70
C ILE A 924 -14.25 36.16 -9.35
N ILE A 925 -13.19 36.38 -8.56
CA ILE A 925 -11.80 36.28 -9.00
C ILE A 925 -11.26 34.91 -8.59
N VAL A 926 -10.64 34.19 -9.53
CA VAL A 926 -10.11 32.84 -9.31
C VAL A 926 -8.64 32.83 -9.69
N GLY A 927 -7.76 32.65 -8.70
CA GLY A 927 -6.30 32.81 -8.86
C GLY A 927 -5.46 31.52 -8.78
N SER A 928 -6.08 30.34 -8.68
CA SER A 928 -5.36 29.07 -8.44
C SER A 928 -5.71 27.99 -9.44
N TYR A 929 -4.71 27.50 -10.19
CA TYR A 929 -4.87 26.35 -11.08
C TYR A 929 -4.55 25.04 -10.33
N VAL A 930 -5.51 24.55 -9.55
CA VAL A 930 -5.49 23.19 -8.96
C VAL A 930 -6.78 22.45 -9.34
N PRO A 931 -6.76 21.11 -9.48
CA PRO A 931 -7.92 20.32 -9.89
C PRO A 931 -9.21 20.59 -9.11
N LYS A 932 -9.11 20.93 -7.82
CA LYS A 932 -10.26 21.33 -7.01
C LYS A 932 -10.87 22.67 -7.44
N THR A 933 -10.05 23.68 -7.70
CA THR A 933 -10.52 24.98 -8.19
C THR A 933 -11.10 24.88 -9.60
N THR A 934 -10.50 24.08 -10.49
CA THR A 934 -11.06 23.81 -11.83
C THR A 934 -12.48 23.24 -11.71
N LYS A 935 -12.69 22.21 -10.90
CA LYS A 935 -14.03 21.64 -10.63
C LYS A 935 -15.01 22.65 -10.05
N GLN A 936 -14.57 23.53 -9.15
CA GLN A 936 -15.43 24.59 -8.59
C GLN A 936 -15.84 25.62 -9.64
N VAL A 937 -14.95 25.96 -10.58
CA VAL A 937 -15.24 26.85 -11.71
C VAL A 937 -16.17 26.17 -12.72
N ASP A 938 -15.97 24.89 -13.02
CA ASP A 938 -16.83 24.13 -13.94
C ASP A 938 -18.23 23.91 -13.35
N GLU A 939 -18.35 23.68 -12.05
CA GLU A 939 -19.64 23.63 -11.35
C GLU A 939 -20.35 24.99 -11.35
N LEU A 940 -19.61 26.10 -11.11
CA LEU A 940 -20.15 27.46 -11.21
C LEU A 940 -20.63 27.77 -12.64
N ARG A 941 -19.89 27.33 -13.67
CA ARG A 941 -20.29 27.43 -15.09
C ARG A 941 -21.54 26.61 -15.38
N SER A 942 -21.62 25.40 -14.85
CA SER A 942 -22.76 24.49 -14.97
C SER A 942 -24.04 25.10 -14.39
N GLN A 943 -23.98 25.63 -13.16
CA GLN A 943 -25.14 26.17 -12.46
C GLN A 943 -25.64 27.51 -13.03
N PHE A 944 -24.73 28.41 -13.44
CA PHE A 944 -25.11 29.79 -13.83
C PHE A 944 -25.15 30.02 -15.35
N GLY A 945 -24.56 29.15 -16.17
CA GLY A 945 -24.73 29.12 -17.62
C GLY A 945 -24.55 30.48 -18.31
N GLN A 946 -25.56 30.90 -19.08
CA GLN A 946 -25.52 32.17 -19.82
C GLN A 946 -25.57 33.43 -18.94
N SER A 947 -25.94 33.30 -17.65
CA SER A 947 -25.92 34.43 -16.70
C SER A 947 -24.51 34.76 -16.19
N LEU A 948 -23.54 33.84 -16.36
CA LEU A 948 -22.16 34.02 -15.96
C LEU A 948 -21.30 34.49 -17.15
N ARG A 949 -20.99 35.78 -17.21
CA ARG A 949 -20.01 36.30 -18.18
C ARG A 949 -18.59 35.97 -17.74
N VAL A 950 -18.15 34.75 -18.05
CA VAL A 950 -16.75 34.32 -17.95
C VAL A 950 -15.90 35.17 -18.90
N ILE A 951 -14.76 35.64 -18.41
CA ILE A 951 -13.66 36.20 -19.21
C ILE A 951 -12.39 35.51 -18.75
N GLU A 952 -11.60 35.03 -19.70
CA GLU A 952 -10.28 34.45 -19.48
C GLU A 952 -9.27 35.42 -20.08
N GLY A 953 -8.34 35.92 -19.27
CA GLY A 953 -7.48 37.04 -19.61
C GLY A 953 -6.29 37.17 -18.67
N TRP A 954 -5.34 38.03 -19.03
CA TRP A 954 -4.04 38.09 -18.37
C TRP A 954 -3.89 39.28 -17.42
N ALA A 955 -3.45 39.00 -16.18
CA ALA A 955 -3.18 39.99 -15.15
C ALA A 955 -1.69 40.28 -15.09
N TRP A 956 -1.33 41.57 -15.21
CA TRP A 956 -0.08 42.10 -14.70
C TRP A 956 -0.40 43.02 -13.53
N VAL A 957 0.32 42.87 -12.42
CA VAL A 957 0.48 43.92 -11.41
C VAL A 957 1.93 44.40 -11.54
N PRO A 958 2.19 45.63 -12.00
CA PRO A 958 3.53 46.04 -12.39
C PRO A 958 4.40 46.42 -11.18
N LEU A 959 5.48 45.66 -11.01
CA LEU A 959 6.76 46.12 -10.46
C LEU A 959 7.85 45.66 -11.45
N ASP A 960 8.80 46.52 -11.78
CA ASP A 960 9.53 46.44 -13.05
C ASP A 960 10.54 45.29 -13.16
N LEU A 961 10.37 44.44 -14.19
CA LEU A 961 11.38 43.99 -15.18
C LEU A 961 10.74 42.93 -16.14
N PRO A 962 11.31 42.66 -17.33
CA PRO A 962 10.64 41.89 -18.38
C PRO A 962 10.92 40.36 -18.36
N GLU A 963 10.14 39.66 -19.20
CA GLU A 963 10.28 38.26 -19.69
C GLU A 963 9.58 37.11 -18.91
N HIS A 964 8.44 36.67 -19.50
CA HIS A 964 7.85 35.32 -19.45
C HIS A 964 7.06 34.86 -18.17
N PRO A 965 6.02 33.99 -18.31
CA PRO A 965 4.67 34.47 -17.93
C PRO A 965 3.78 33.55 -17.06
N LEU A 966 2.80 34.14 -16.37
CA LEU A 966 1.63 33.51 -15.71
C LEU A 966 0.37 34.39 -15.87
N MET A 967 -0.84 33.92 -15.50
CA MET A 967 -2.11 34.53 -15.96
C MET A 967 -3.33 34.50 -15.00
N GLY A 968 -4.23 35.49 -15.11
CA GLY A 968 -5.64 35.41 -14.66
C GLY A 968 -6.35 36.75 -14.29
N LEU A 969 -7.25 37.28 -15.15
CA LEU A 969 -8.22 38.33 -14.78
C LEU A 969 -9.52 38.36 -15.64
N ALA A 970 -10.60 38.93 -15.11
CA ALA A 970 -11.93 39.06 -15.74
C ALA A 970 -12.65 40.37 -15.35
N ILE A 971 -13.33 41.05 -16.30
CA ILE A 971 -14.11 42.29 -16.05
C ILE A 971 -15.39 42.34 -16.91
N PRO A 972 -16.62 42.34 -16.34
CA PRO A 972 -17.85 42.47 -17.12
C PRO A 972 -18.07 43.90 -17.63
N ASN A 973 -18.53 44.07 -18.88
CA ASN A 973 -18.93 45.39 -19.37
C ASN A 973 -20.21 45.86 -18.65
N CYS A 974 -20.17 47.06 -18.08
CA CYS A 974 -21.26 48.03 -18.24
C CYS A 974 -20.76 49.17 -19.14
N SER A 975 -21.66 49.82 -19.88
CA SER A 975 -21.36 51.12 -20.48
C SER A 975 -21.21 52.17 -19.39
N ILE A 976 -20.35 53.17 -19.65
CA ILE A 976 -20.00 54.29 -18.76
C ILE A 976 -21.25 55.06 -18.29
#